data_AF-A0A553NZW6-F1
#
_entry.id   AF-A0A553NZW6-F1
#
_cell.length_a   1.000
_cell.length_b   1.000
_cell.length_c   1.000
_cell.angle_alpha   90.00
_cell.angle_beta   90.00
_cell.angle_gamma   90.00
#
_symmetry.space_group_name_H-M   'P 1'
#
loop_
_entity.id
_entity.type
_entity.pdbx_description
1 polymer ?
#
loop_
_entity_poly.entity_id
_entity_poly.type
_entity_poly.pdbx_seq_one_letter_code
_entity_poly.pdbx_strand_id
1 'polypeptide(L)'
;MAALQDPSEYAVQGAVRVLKEFARDLTDSQIPAVAPVIIPDMYRIFMEQERYTIRTRTRAIEIFTTMASMICAMAEVNKSLSKSLLSPILPTFTDALIDGLSIPDDSHLTDAGLKTEVLKALTVLIKNVPKSMASWLGSILPPVWATLTSSASKYVKEVVNQTGDEDEVVDSDGEVLGFENLVFAIFDFVHALIETPRYRVAVKSGAANLMFYIVIYMQMTEEQCEKWNGNPEQFVEEEDEDSFSYSAICDEFDEEACTALVQTIERHITEAEQAKQHGNPTWWKIHEACMLALGTVQEILLRQIKEGSVKLIPVPDSPFLLGRCLWIASKFSDQMPNHTVQPFLEATVRALQADQISIVRISAVRAIWGFCSHLKSRADRRNLLVPVLPAVLDALVNMCTTYNSSPEILGLVLENMTVVLSCDKTFTSSHENKISPLVIAIFLKFNSDPVLTSLVQDIFKVLSQTEGCLLPLQTRLVPTLVSILSPNSEAKTVAPGLQAVALDVLQTLVRASNPPLSDLLMSNAFPVAANCTLHSDDNAIMQSGGECLRSFVAVAPEQICHFHDNEGKSGLWYMVQVAGHLLNPVGSEFTATFVGRLVTTLIQKTGDQLGEHLDLLLKAVLSKLQGSETLTVLNFLSSVPGPTGEPALNFVLAEWVSRQHIFYGDYENKVTMVALAKLLQHGVNNNDTRLQGILVKGDQVVSDSKARTRSQKKTLPDEWTTIPVLAKILKLIVNEMTNHLDVLASQRDEEEDTDEEDWEDEEGSGMTTGAGPSSSSKQEKCTDLSKLLDPEFNIYEDEDDEEDPDAKADPIYRMNLKSYLTEFLNEFCQQPYFLTHFAQHLTPVEKSSLKQIGIPVP
;
A
#
# COMPACT_ATOMS: atom_id res chain seq x y z
N MET A 1 36.32 -22.34 18.62
CA MET A 1 37.27 -22.88 17.61
C MET A 1 37.97 -24.15 18.08
N ALA A 2 38.80 -24.15 19.14
CA ALA A 2 39.50 -25.38 19.57
C ALA A 2 38.57 -26.59 19.84
N ALA A 3 37.40 -26.35 20.43
CA ALA A 3 36.41 -27.40 20.68
C ALA A 3 35.80 -28.03 19.41
N LEU A 4 35.89 -27.38 18.23
CA LEU A 4 35.43 -27.95 16.96
C LEU A 4 36.36 -29.07 16.46
N GLN A 5 37.63 -29.03 16.88
CA GLN A 5 38.66 -30.01 16.52
C GLN A 5 38.83 -31.10 17.60
N ASP A 6 38.01 -31.05 18.65
CA ASP A 6 38.07 -32.03 19.74
C ASP A 6 37.65 -33.43 19.21
N PRO A 7 38.33 -34.50 19.62
CA PRO A 7 37.88 -35.86 19.29
C PRO A 7 36.49 -36.17 19.86
N SER A 8 36.08 -35.53 20.95
CA SER A 8 34.77 -35.71 21.58
C SER A 8 33.65 -35.07 20.75
N GLU A 9 32.71 -35.91 20.29
CA GLU A 9 31.50 -35.48 19.58
C GLU A 9 30.64 -34.53 20.41
N TYR A 10 30.56 -34.75 21.72
CA TYR A 10 29.80 -33.88 22.63
C TYR A 10 30.40 -32.47 22.75
N ALA A 11 31.73 -32.36 22.73
CA ALA A 11 32.40 -31.07 22.74
C ALA A 11 32.12 -30.28 21.45
N VAL A 12 32.16 -30.97 20.29
CA VAL A 12 31.81 -30.38 19.00
C VAL A 12 30.34 -29.96 18.96
N GLN A 13 29.42 -30.82 19.41
CA GLN A 13 27.98 -30.52 19.44
C GLN A 13 27.67 -29.28 20.29
N GLY A 14 28.25 -29.17 21.49
CA GLY A 14 28.11 -28.00 22.34
C GLY A 14 28.71 -26.74 21.70
N ALA A 15 29.89 -26.87 21.08
CA ALA A 15 30.56 -25.77 20.41
C ALA A 15 29.75 -25.24 19.21
N VAL A 16 29.21 -26.12 18.36
CA VAL A 16 28.38 -25.75 17.21
C VAL A 16 27.09 -25.07 17.66
N ARG A 17 26.45 -25.53 18.75
CA ARG A 17 25.25 -24.87 19.30
C ARG A 17 25.54 -23.44 19.75
N VAL A 18 26.68 -23.20 20.41
CA VAL A 18 27.10 -21.84 20.78
C VAL A 18 27.50 -21.02 19.54
N LEU A 19 28.17 -21.65 18.58
CA LEU A 19 28.66 -21.00 17.37
C LEU A 19 27.52 -20.49 16.48
N LYS A 20 26.37 -21.19 16.46
CA LYS A 20 25.16 -20.76 15.76
C LYS A 20 24.73 -19.35 16.19
N GLU A 21 24.60 -19.11 17.50
CA GLU A 21 24.23 -17.79 17.99
C GLU A 21 25.38 -16.79 17.85
N PHE A 22 26.61 -17.21 18.18
CA PHE A 22 27.79 -16.34 18.06
C PHE A 22 28.06 -15.86 16.63
N ALA A 23 27.75 -16.69 15.63
CA ALA A 23 27.88 -16.35 14.22
C ALA A 23 27.04 -15.12 13.82
N ARG A 24 25.88 -14.94 14.46
CA ARG A 24 24.98 -13.80 14.21
C ARG A 24 25.48 -12.50 14.84
N ASP A 25 26.30 -12.59 15.88
CA ASP A 25 26.92 -11.43 16.56
C ASP A 25 28.22 -10.95 15.88
N LEU A 26 28.70 -11.67 14.87
CA LEU A 26 29.91 -11.28 14.15
C LEU A 26 29.67 -10.02 13.29
N THR A 27 30.67 -9.15 13.27
CA THR A 27 30.65 -7.93 12.47
C THR A 27 31.56 -8.04 11.25
N ASP A 28 31.35 -7.16 10.28
CA ASP A 28 32.19 -6.97 9.09
C ASP A 28 33.70 -6.89 9.40
N SER A 29 34.07 -6.30 10.54
CA SER A 29 35.46 -6.23 10.99
C SER A 29 36.10 -7.58 11.33
N GLN A 30 35.31 -8.57 11.74
CA GLN A 30 35.78 -9.87 12.24
C GLN A 30 35.67 -10.97 11.19
N ILE A 31 34.67 -10.89 10.30
CA ILE A 31 34.39 -11.92 9.29
C ILE A 31 35.61 -12.32 8.45
N PRO A 32 36.47 -11.40 7.95
CA PRO A 32 37.64 -11.79 7.15
C PRO A 32 38.63 -12.69 7.89
N ALA A 33 38.71 -12.60 9.22
CA ALA A 33 39.58 -13.44 10.04
C ALA A 33 38.88 -14.72 10.51
N VAL A 34 37.56 -14.67 10.73
CA VAL A 34 36.79 -15.75 11.34
C VAL A 34 36.29 -16.76 10.29
N ALA A 35 35.77 -16.29 9.16
CA ALA A 35 35.17 -17.13 8.13
C ALA A 35 36.14 -18.19 7.56
N PRO A 36 37.42 -17.88 7.24
CA PRO A 36 38.37 -18.88 6.75
C PRO A 36 38.66 -20.03 7.73
N VAL A 37 38.38 -19.82 9.03
CA VAL A 37 38.63 -20.81 10.07
C VAL A 37 37.38 -21.62 10.36
N ILE A 38 36.21 -20.98 10.44
CA ILE A 38 34.93 -21.65 10.74
C ILE A 38 34.43 -22.48 9.58
N ILE A 39 34.44 -21.93 8.37
CA ILE A 39 33.75 -22.55 7.23
C ILE A 39 34.32 -23.95 6.90
N PRO A 40 35.65 -24.19 6.88
CA PRO A 40 36.18 -25.53 6.69
C PRO A 40 35.75 -26.54 7.76
N ASP A 41 35.61 -26.12 9.02
CA ASP A 41 35.10 -26.99 10.08
C ASP A 41 33.60 -27.28 9.90
N MET A 42 32.80 -26.31 9.43
CA MET A 42 31.39 -26.54 9.13
C MET A 42 31.23 -27.54 7.98
N TYR A 43 32.07 -27.44 6.94
CA TYR A 43 32.12 -28.40 5.85
C TYR A 43 32.37 -29.82 6.35
N ARG A 44 33.42 -29.97 7.16
CA ARG A 44 33.84 -31.26 7.71
C ARG A 44 32.73 -31.87 8.57
N ILE A 45 32.12 -31.08 9.45
CA ILE A 45 31.01 -31.54 10.30
C ILE A 45 29.83 -31.98 9.46
N PHE A 46 29.47 -31.23 8.42
CA PHE A 46 28.39 -31.58 7.51
C PHE A 46 28.64 -32.89 6.74
N MET A 47 29.89 -33.15 6.33
CA MET A 47 30.31 -34.35 5.58
C MET A 47 30.52 -35.61 6.43
N GLU A 48 30.89 -35.50 7.71
CA GLU A 48 31.10 -36.65 8.60
C GLU A 48 29.76 -37.22 9.12
N GLN A 49 28.94 -37.74 8.21
CA GLN A 49 27.55 -38.18 8.47
C GLN A 49 27.44 -39.35 9.46
N GLU A 50 28.45 -40.21 9.55
CA GLU A 50 28.51 -41.34 10.50
C GLU A 50 28.90 -40.90 11.92
N ARG A 51 29.53 -39.74 12.05
CA ARG A 51 30.08 -39.23 13.33
C ARG A 51 29.17 -38.21 13.98
N TYR A 52 28.57 -37.32 13.19
CA TYR A 52 27.75 -36.23 13.71
C TYR A 52 26.27 -36.44 13.43
N THR A 53 25.45 -36.14 14.43
CA THR A 53 23.99 -36.22 14.32
C THR A 53 23.45 -35.25 13.28
N ILE A 54 22.27 -35.55 12.73
CA ILE A 54 21.53 -34.68 11.80
C ILE A 54 21.48 -33.24 12.33
N ARG A 55 21.05 -33.04 13.59
CA ARG A 55 20.97 -31.71 14.22
C ARG A 55 22.29 -30.96 14.25
N THR A 56 23.40 -31.64 14.50
CA THR A 56 24.72 -31.00 14.53
C THR A 56 25.13 -30.55 13.13
N ARG A 57 24.80 -31.36 12.11
CA ARG A 57 25.02 -31.06 10.70
C ARG A 57 24.12 -29.92 10.20
N THR A 58 22.84 -29.90 10.60
CA THR A 58 21.90 -28.80 10.31
C THR A 58 22.44 -27.47 10.81
N ARG A 59 22.87 -27.40 12.07
CA ARG A 59 23.47 -26.18 12.65
C ARG A 59 24.74 -25.75 11.93
N ALA A 60 25.56 -26.69 11.42
CA ALA A 60 26.73 -26.36 10.64
C ALA A 60 26.37 -25.66 9.32
N ILE A 61 25.27 -26.09 8.68
CA ILE A 61 24.72 -25.41 7.49
C ILE A 61 24.16 -24.03 7.85
N GLU A 62 23.42 -23.89 8.95
CA GLU A 62 22.91 -22.58 9.40
C GLU A 62 24.05 -21.56 9.62
N ILE A 63 25.15 -22.01 10.24
CA ILE A 63 26.35 -21.18 10.45
C ILE A 63 26.97 -20.81 9.10
N PHE A 64 27.10 -21.76 8.18
CA PHE A 64 27.59 -21.48 6.82
C PHE A 64 26.71 -20.45 6.11
N THR A 65 25.39 -20.62 6.11
CA THR A 65 24.42 -19.69 5.50
C THR A 65 24.59 -18.29 6.08
N THR A 66 24.70 -18.18 7.41
CA THR A 66 24.93 -16.90 8.11
C THR A 66 26.24 -16.25 7.67
N MET A 67 27.34 -17.02 7.61
CA MET A 67 28.63 -16.51 7.11
C MET A 67 28.57 -16.08 5.65
N ALA A 68 27.94 -16.88 4.78
CA ALA A 68 27.82 -16.60 3.37
C ALA A 68 27.03 -15.30 3.13
N SER A 69 25.89 -15.13 3.79
CA SER A 69 25.08 -13.90 3.73
C SER A 69 25.89 -12.67 4.14
N MET A 70 26.64 -12.74 5.25
CA MET A 70 27.48 -11.61 5.68
C MET A 70 28.61 -11.31 4.70
N ILE A 71 29.29 -12.33 4.16
CA ILE A 71 30.34 -12.15 3.16
C ILE A 71 29.76 -11.49 1.90
N CYS A 72 28.57 -11.90 1.46
CA CYS A 72 27.88 -11.33 0.32
C CYS A 72 27.52 -9.86 0.55
N ALA A 73 26.91 -9.52 1.69
CA ALA A 73 26.60 -8.14 2.06
C ALA A 73 27.86 -7.26 2.09
N MET A 74 28.97 -7.76 2.64
CA MET A 74 30.25 -7.04 2.62
C MET A 74 30.84 -6.90 1.21
N ALA A 75 30.57 -7.86 0.32
CA ALA A 75 31.09 -7.86 -1.04
C ALA A 75 30.44 -6.79 -1.94
N GLU A 76 29.26 -6.29 -1.58
CA GLU A 76 28.64 -5.13 -2.23
C GLU A 76 29.53 -3.89 -2.10
N VAL A 77 30.14 -3.71 -0.93
CA VAL A 77 31.08 -2.60 -0.65
C VAL A 77 32.50 -2.94 -1.12
N ASN A 78 32.94 -4.17 -0.89
CA ASN A 78 34.28 -4.63 -1.28
C ASN A 78 34.23 -5.97 -2.05
N LYS A 79 34.15 -5.86 -3.37
CA LYS A 79 34.06 -7.00 -4.30
C LYS A 79 35.20 -8.03 -4.17
N SER A 80 36.36 -7.67 -3.59
CA SER A 80 37.45 -8.63 -3.41
C SER A 80 37.16 -9.69 -2.36
N LEU A 81 36.30 -9.40 -1.37
CA LEU A 81 36.03 -10.30 -0.25
C LEU A 81 35.29 -11.57 -0.68
N SER A 82 34.29 -11.45 -1.55
CA SER A 82 33.62 -12.62 -2.12
C SER A 82 34.62 -13.51 -2.88
N LYS A 83 35.51 -12.91 -3.69
CA LYS A 83 36.57 -13.63 -4.41
C LYS A 83 37.57 -14.34 -3.48
N SER A 84 37.92 -13.73 -2.35
CA SER A 84 38.92 -14.30 -1.43
C SER A 84 38.35 -15.30 -0.42
N LEU A 85 37.10 -15.11 0.02
CA LEU A 85 36.50 -15.87 1.12
C LEU A 85 35.48 -16.89 0.65
N LEU A 86 34.63 -16.54 -0.33
CA LEU A 86 33.51 -17.37 -0.77
C LEU A 86 33.82 -18.17 -2.04
N SER A 87 34.42 -17.56 -3.07
CA SER A 87 34.72 -18.25 -4.33
C SER A 87 35.59 -19.52 -4.19
N PRO A 88 36.60 -19.60 -3.29
CA PRO A 88 37.43 -20.80 -3.16
C PRO A 88 36.69 -22.00 -2.56
N ILE A 89 35.69 -21.75 -1.73
CA ILE A 89 34.92 -22.79 -1.02
C ILE A 89 33.65 -23.18 -1.78
N LEU A 90 33.16 -22.31 -2.66
CA LEU A 90 31.86 -22.46 -3.32
C LEU A 90 31.71 -23.80 -4.05
N PRO A 91 32.66 -24.27 -4.90
CA PRO A 91 32.48 -25.53 -5.62
C PRO A 91 32.26 -26.71 -4.67
N THR A 92 33.14 -26.84 -3.68
CA THR A 92 33.15 -27.96 -2.75
C THR A 92 31.94 -27.95 -1.82
N PHE A 93 31.51 -26.77 -1.35
CA PHE A 93 30.30 -26.65 -0.53
C PHE A 93 29.03 -26.86 -1.35
N THR A 94 28.94 -26.30 -2.55
CA THR A 94 27.76 -26.46 -3.40
C THR A 94 27.55 -27.92 -3.78
N ASP A 95 28.61 -28.64 -4.15
CA ASP A 95 28.53 -30.09 -4.42
C ASP A 95 28.03 -30.85 -3.18
N ALA A 96 28.57 -30.54 -1.99
CA ALA A 96 28.13 -31.14 -0.74
C ALA A 96 26.67 -30.82 -0.38
N LEU A 97 26.20 -29.60 -0.64
CA LEU A 97 24.81 -29.19 -0.43
C LEU A 97 23.88 -29.96 -1.38
N ILE A 98 24.26 -30.12 -2.65
CA ILE A 98 23.52 -30.92 -3.63
C ILE A 98 23.46 -32.39 -3.20
N ASP A 99 24.59 -32.96 -2.76
CA ASP A 99 24.65 -34.32 -2.25
C ASP A 99 23.75 -34.51 -1.02
N GLY A 100 23.77 -33.55 -0.09
CA GLY A 100 22.92 -33.54 1.10
C GLY A 100 21.43 -33.47 0.78
N LEU A 101 21.04 -32.68 -0.23
CA LEU A 101 19.65 -32.58 -0.69
C LEU A 101 19.21 -33.85 -1.43
N SER A 102 20.14 -34.50 -2.13
CA SER A 102 19.89 -35.71 -2.93
C SER A 102 19.77 -37.00 -2.10
N ILE A 103 20.03 -36.95 -0.79
CA ILE A 103 19.85 -38.11 0.09
C ILE A 103 18.36 -38.53 0.10
N PRO A 104 18.03 -39.81 -0.14
CA PRO A 104 16.66 -40.31 -0.09
C PRO A 104 15.98 -40.07 1.27
N ASP A 105 14.68 -39.79 1.26
CA ASP A 105 13.90 -39.45 2.47
C ASP A 105 13.81 -40.60 3.48
N ASP A 106 13.99 -41.85 3.05
CA ASP A 106 14.00 -43.05 3.89
C ASP A 106 15.35 -43.33 4.57
N SER A 107 16.36 -42.50 4.29
CA SER A 107 17.69 -42.63 4.88
C SER A 107 17.74 -42.02 6.29
N HIS A 108 18.30 -42.77 7.24
CA HIS A 108 18.63 -42.28 8.59
C HIS A 108 19.68 -41.14 8.63
N LEU A 109 20.25 -40.77 7.47
CA LEU A 109 21.27 -39.75 7.34
C LEU A 109 20.70 -38.35 7.05
N THR A 110 19.38 -38.23 6.83
CA THR A 110 18.73 -36.94 6.53
C THR A 110 17.35 -36.87 7.18
N ASP A 111 16.85 -35.66 7.36
CA ASP A 111 15.44 -35.39 7.66
C ASP A 111 14.98 -34.12 6.93
N ALA A 112 13.71 -33.75 7.08
CA ALA A 112 13.16 -32.55 6.47
C ALA A 112 13.90 -31.28 6.91
N GLY A 113 14.22 -31.15 8.20
CA GLY A 113 14.91 -29.97 8.73
C GLY A 113 16.31 -29.76 8.17
N LEU A 114 17.10 -30.82 7.99
CA LEU A 114 18.41 -30.71 7.32
C LEU A 114 18.25 -30.27 5.87
N LYS A 115 17.30 -30.86 5.13
CA LYS A 115 17.03 -30.46 3.73
C LYS A 115 16.58 -29.01 3.64
N THR A 116 15.77 -28.53 4.59
CA THR A 116 15.33 -27.13 4.67
C THR A 116 16.52 -26.19 4.77
N GLU A 117 17.46 -26.44 5.68
CA GLU A 117 18.62 -25.58 5.86
C GLU A 117 19.62 -25.66 4.70
N VAL A 118 19.79 -26.85 4.11
CA VAL A 118 20.56 -27.02 2.86
C VAL A 118 19.96 -26.19 1.73
N LEU A 119 18.63 -26.21 1.59
CA LEU A 119 17.94 -25.47 0.55
C LEU A 119 18.02 -23.96 0.78
N LYS A 120 17.81 -23.48 2.01
CA LYS A 120 18.02 -22.07 2.38
C LYS A 120 19.44 -21.60 2.06
N ALA A 121 20.46 -22.43 2.33
CA ALA A 121 21.84 -22.13 1.97
C ALA A 121 22.00 -21.94 0.45
N LEU A 122 21.41 -22.85 -0.35
CA LEU A 122 21.41 -22.74 -1.81
C LEU A 122 20.67 -21.49 -2.29
N THR A 123 19.51 -21.17 -1.70
CA THR A 123 18.72 -19.95 -1.99
C THR A 123 19.57 -18.70 -1.78
N VAL A 124 20.27 -18.59 -0.65
CA VAL A 124 21.18 -17.47 -0.35
C VAL A 124 22.27 -17.34 -1.41
N LEU A 125 22.90 -18.45 -1.82
CA LEU A 125 23.95 -18.43 -2.83
C LEU A 125 23.41 -18.03 -4.21
N ILE A 126 22.23 -18.51 -4.59
CA ILE A 126 21.57 -18.17 -5.85
C ILE A 126 21.25 -16.67 -5.91
N LYS A 127 20.65 -16.10 -4.86
CA LYS A 127 20.33 -14.66 -4.81
C LYS A 127 21.59 -13.78 -4.86
N ASN A 128 22.62 -14.13 -4.09
CA ASN A 128 23.75 -13.23 -3.86
C ASN A 128 24.93 -13.41 -4.83
N VAL A 129 25.13 -14.61 -5.39
CA VAL A 129 26.22 -14.89 -6.35
C VAL A 129 25.73 -15.65 -7.59
N PRO A 130 24.69 -15.16 -8.30
CA PRO A 130 24.03 -15.86 -9.41
C PRO A 130 24.99 -16.15 -10.59
N LYS A 131 26.00 -15.30 -10.81
CA LYS A 131 26.97 -15.56 -11.88
C LYS A 131 27.79 -16.82 -11.61
N SER A 132 28.20 -17.01 -10.36
CA SER A 132 28.97 -18.19 -9.96
C SER A 132 28.08 -19.43 -9.92
N MET A 133 26.86 -19.33 -9.38
CA MET A 133 25.98 -20.49 -9.20
C MET A 133 25.39 -21.07 -10.49
N ALA A 134 25.49 -20.35 -11.62
CA ALA A 134 24.87 -20.73 -12.89
C ALA A 134 25.26 -22.15 -13.38
N SER A 135 26.51 -22.57 -13.18
CA SER A 135 26.96 -23.91 -13.59
C SER A 135 26.36 -25.06 -12.78
N TRP A 136 25.92 -24.79 -11.55
CA TRP A 136 25.34 -25.80 -10.65
C TRP A 136 23.82 -25.85 -10.72
N LEU A 137 23.16 -24.86 -11.30
CA LEU A 137 21.70 -24.80 -11.35
C LEU A 137 21.09 -26.09 -11.93
N GLY A 138 21.65 -26.61 -13.03
CA GLY A 138 21.20 -27.86 -13.65
C GLY A 138 21.33 -29.10 -12.76
N SER A 139 22.23 -29.07 -11.76
CA SER A 139 22.41 -30.12 -10.75
C SER A 139 21.59 -29.89 -9.49
N ILE A 140 21.24 -28.65 -9.17
CA ILE A 140 20.40 -28.27 -8.02
C ILE A 140 18.92 -28.53 -8.30
N LEU A 141 18.44 -28.20 -9.50
CA LEU A 141 17.01 -28.30 -9.83
C LEU A 141 16.45 -29.73 -9.69
N PRO A 142 17.12 -30.81 -10.17
CA PRO A 142 16.58 -32.17 -10.04
C PRO A 142 16.30 -32.63 -8.61
N PRO A 143 17.20 -32.49 -7.61
CA PRO A 143 16.91 -32.88 -6.24
C PRO A 143 15.88 -31.97 -5.56
N VAL A 144 15.85 -30.66 -5.85
CA VAL A 144 14.77 -29.77 -5.39
C VAL A 144 13.42 -30.24 -5.91
N TRP A 145 13.34 -30.55 -7.21
CA TRP A 145 12.14 -31.06 -7.86
C TRP A 145 11.72 -32.44 -7.31
N ALA A 146 12.67 -33.35 -7.13
CA ALA A 146 12.40 -34.65 -6.53
C ALA A 146 11.82 -34.52 -5.11
N THR A 147 12.38 -33.60 -4.31
CA THR A 147 11.91 -33.33 -2.94
C THR A 147 10.51 -32.72 -2.92
N LEU A 148 10.22 -31.76 -3.79
CA LEU A 148 8.87 -31.18 -3.93
C LEU A 148 7.85 -32.27 -4.30
N THR A 149 8.19 -33.09 -5.30
CA THR A 149 7.24 -34.08 -5.83
C THR A 149 7.06 -35.30 -4.93
N SER A 150 8.11 -35.74 -4.22
CA SER A 150 8.01 -36.84 -3.24
C SER A 150 7.18 -36.42 -2.02
N SER A 151 7.38 -35.18 -1.55
CA SER A 151 6.71 -34.64 -0.37
C SER A 151 5.21 -34.42 -0.59
N ALA A 152 4.76 -34.22 -1.83
CA ALA A 152 3.35 -33.92 -2.11
C ALA A 152 2.40 -35.06 -1.67
N SER A 153 2.76 -36.32 -1.94
CA SER A 153 1.93 -37.46 -1.53
C SER A 153 1.87 -37.63 -0.01
N LYS A 154 2.98 -37.34 0.67
CA LYS A 154 3.09 -37.34 2.14
C LYS A 154 2.26 -36.21 2.74
N TYR A 155 2.38 -35.00 2.22
CA TYR A 155 1.59 -33.82 2.61
C TYR A 155 0.08 -34.09 2.55
N VAL A 156 -0.38 -34.61 1.41
CA VAL A 156 -1.81 -34.90 1.24
C VAL A 156 -2.29 -35.94 2.25
N LYS A 157 -1.47 -36.94 2.56
CA LYS A 157 -1.86 -38.01 3.49
C LYS A 157 -1.86 -37.56 4.95
N GLU A 158 -0.80 -36.88 5.38
CA GLU A 158 -0.51 -36.59 6.79
C GLU A 158 -1.03 -35.23 7.25
N VAL A 159 -0.96 -34.21 6.40
CA VAL A 159 -1.39 -32.84 6.76
C VAL A 159 -2.78 -32.55 6.22
N VAL A 160 -2.99 -32.72 4.90
CA VAL A 160 -4.28 -32.37 4.30
C VAL A 160 -5.41 -33.25 4.84
N ASN A 161 -5.19 -34.56 4.94
CA ASN A 161 -6.24 -35.53 5.31
C ASN A 161 -6.04 -36.16 6.70
N GLN A 162 -4.96 -35.83 7.43
CA GLN A 162 -4.68 -36.34 8.79
C GLN A 162 -4.90 -37.86 8.97
N THR A 163 -4.49 -38.65 7.97
CA THR A 163 -4.63 -40.12 8.01
C THR A 163 -3.38 -40.83 8.54
N GLY A 164 -2.42 -40.09 9.10
CA GLY A 164 -1.18 -40.59 9.68
C GLY A 164 -1.16 -40.45 11.21
N ASP A 165 -0.50 -41.39 11.89
CA ASP A 165 -0.31 -41.42 13.35
C ASP A 165 1.09 -40.91 13.77
N GLU A 166 1.79 -40.13 12.95
CA GLU A 166 3.17 -39.68 13.25
C GLU A 166 3.17 -38.43 14.13
N ASP A 167 3.74 -38.53 15.33
CA ASP A 167 3.96 -37.41 16.25
C ASP A 167 4.88 -36.34 15.61
N GLU A 168 4.59 -35.06 15.88
CA GLU A 168 5.46 -33.95 15.47
C GLU A 168 6.89 -34.11 16.01
N VAL A 169 7.87 -34.04 15.11
CA VAL A 169 9.28 -34.10 15.50
C VAL A 169 9.74 -32.70 15.90
N VAL A 170 9.84 -32.47 17.21
CA VAL A 170 10.38 -31.23 17.79
C VAL A 170 11.84 -31.42 18.19
N ASP A 171 12.69 -30.44 17.89
CA ASP A 171 14.11 -30.50 18.26
C ASP A 171 14.41 -30.06 19.71
N SER A 172 15.69 -30.09 20.07
CA SER A 172 16.17 -29.70 21.40
C SER A 172 16.07 -28.20 21.72
N ASP A 173 15.80 -27.38 20.70
CA ASP A 173 15.60 -25.93 20.78
C ASP A 173 14.10 -25.56 20.78
N GLY A 174 13.20 -26.53 20.54
CA GLY A 174 11.75 -26.35 20.51
C GLY A 174 11.17 -26.12 19.11
N GLU A 175 11.99 -26.28 18.07
CA GLU A 175 11.58 -26.05 16.67
C GLU A 175 10.91 -27.30 16.08
N VAL A 176 9.75 -27.10 15.44
CA VAL A 176 9.02 -28.17 14.73
C VAL A 176 9.69 -28.43 13.39
N LEU A 177 10.14 -29.67 13.17
CA LEU A 177 10.87 -30.07 11.97
C LEU A 177 9.95 -30.74 10.96
N GLY A 178 8.82 -30.08 10.73
CA GLY A 178 7.83 -30.51 9.77
C GLY A 178 8.36 -30.38 8.35
N PHE A 179 7.91 -31.29 7.48
CA PHE A 179 8.18 -31.19 6.05
C PHE A 179 7.46 -30.00 5.40
N GLU A 180 6.51 -29.35 6.08
CA GLU A 180 5.91 -28.07 5.69
C GLU A 180 6.98 -26.97 5.55
N ASN A 181 7.89 -26.85 6.53
CA ASN A 181 9.02 -25.92 6.47
C ASN A 181 9.95 -26.18 5.28
N LEU A 182 10.06 -27.44 4.84
CA LEU A 182 10.80 -27.81 3.64
C LEU A 182 10.08 -27.34 2.38
N VAL A 183 8.75 -27.49 2.32
CA VAL A 183 7.93 -27.01 1.19
C VAL A 183 8.01 -25.49 1.07
N PHE A 184 7.91 -24.74 2.17
CA PHE A 184 8.11 -23.28 2.16
C PHE A 184 9.50 -22.90 1.66
N ALA A 185 10.57 -23.57 2.12
CA ALA A 185 11.91 -23.32 1.61
C ALA A 185 12.06 -23.62 0.11
N ILE A 186 11.27 -24.55 -0.45
CA ILE A 186 11.21 -24.79 -1.90
C ILE A 186 10.52 -23.64 -2.62
N PHE A 187 9.41 -23.12 -2.10
CA PHE A 187 8.76 -21.95 -2.69
C PHE A 187 9.65 -20.71 -2.61
N ASP A 188 10.33 -20.46 -1.50
CA ASP A 188 11.33 -19.39 -1.37
C ASP A 188 12.47 -19.54 -2.39
N PHE A 189 12.92 -20.77 -2.62
CA PHE A 189 13.92 -21.06 -3.64
C PHE A 189 13.40 -20.76 -5.05
N VAL A 190 12.16 -21.14 -5.37
CA VAL A 190 11.53 -20.80 -6.65
C VAL A 190 11.39 -19.28 -6.81
N HIS A 191 10.91 -18.57 -5.79
CA HIS A 191 10.83 -17.11 -5.79
C HIS A 191 12.20 -16.48 -6.05
N ALA A 192 13.26 -16.99 -5.42
CA ALA A 192 14.62 -16.53 -5.68
C ALA A 192 15.05 -16.69 -7.14
N LEU A 193 14.60 -17.74 -7.84
CA LEU A 193 14.87 -17.93 -9.26
C LEU A 193 14.07 -16.95 -10.13
N ILE A 194 12.83 -16.63 -9.75
CA ILE A 194 11.96 -15.65 -10.44
C ILE A 194 12.54 -14.23 -10.29
N GLU A 195 12.93 -13.85 -9.07
CA GLU A 195 13.56 -12.55 -8.78
C GLU A 195 14.92 -12.37 -9.46
N THR A 196 15.56 -13.45 -9.91
CA THR A 196 16.86 -13.41 -10.57
C THR A 196 16.70 -13.51 -12.09
N PRO A 197 16.89 -12.42 -12.87
CA PRO A 197 16.58 -12.41 -14.32
C PRO A 197 17.19 -13.56 -15.11
N ARG A 198 18.42 -13.95 -14.78
CA ARG A 198 19.16 -15.05 -15.43
C ARG A 198 18.48 -16.42 -15.28
N TYR A 199 17.71 -16.64 -14.22
CA TYR A 199 17.16 -17.94 -13.86
C TYR A 199 15.67 -18.07 -14.16
N ARG A 200 14.98 -16.98 -14.50
CA ARG A 200 13.56 -16.95 -14.87
C ARG A 200 13.20 -17.99 -15.94
N VAL A 201 14.04 -18.14 -16.97
CA VAL A 201 13.83 -19.12 -18.05
C VAL A 201 13.76 -20.57 -17.54
N ALA A 202 14.52 -20.90 -16.50
CA ALA A 202 14.48 -22.23 -15.91
C ALA A 202 13.12 -22.51 -15.27
N VAL A 203 12.55 -21.52 -14.56
CA VAL A 203 11.19 -21.61 -13.98
C VAL A 203 10.13 -21.66 -15.08
N LYS A 204 10.23 -20.79 -16.09
CA LYS A 204 9.30 -20.76 -17.24
C LYS A 204 9.16 -22.13 -17.89
N SER A 205 10.28 -22.85 -18.09
CA SER A 205 10.26 -24.19 -18.70
C SER A 205 9.54 -25.28 -17.87
N GLY A 206 9.50 -25.11 -16.55
CA GLY A 206 8.88 -26.04 -15.60
C GLY A 206 7.55 -25.56 -15.02
N ALA A 207 7.08 -24.36 -15.40
CA ALA A 207 5.98 -23.65 -14.76
C ALA A 207 4.70 -24.50 -14.67
N ALA A 208 4.29 -25.15 -15.76
CA ALA A 208 3.09 -25.99 -15.79
C ALA A 208 3.13 -27.11 -14.73
N ASN A 209 4.27 -27.80 -14.61
CA ASN A 209 4.43 -28.87 -13.62
C ASN A 209 4.50 -28.28 -12.21
N LEU A 210 5.20 -27.17 -12.02
CA LEU A 210 5.29 -26.51 -10.73
C LEU A 210 3.90 -26.10 -10.22
N MET A 211 3.09 -25.45 -11.07
CA MET A 211 1.70 -25.11 -10.77
C MET A 211 0.87 -26.34 -10.41
N PHE A 212 1.08 -27.47 -11.10
CA PHE A 212 0.39 -28.72 -10.77
C PHE A 212 0.64 -29.14 -9.32
N TYR A 213 1.87 -29.06 -8.84
CA TYR A 213 2.19 -29.38 -7.45
C TYR A 213 1.75 -28.28 -6.47
N ILE A 214 1.84 -27.00 -6.84
CA ILE A 214 1.32 -25.90 -6.01
C ILE A 214 -0.16 -26.12 -5.68
N VAL A 215 -0.99 -26.48 -6.66
CA VAL A 215 -2.42 -26.78 -6.43
C VAL A 215 -2.63 -27.93 -5.43
N ILE A 216 -1.73 -28.93 -5.41
CA ILE A 216 -1.79 -30.02 -4.42
C ILE A 216 -1.52 -29.48 -3.00
N TYR A 217 -0.57 -28.55 -2.87
CA TYR A 217 -0.21 -27.94 -1.58
C TYR A 217 -1.23 -26.91 -1.09
N MET A 218 -2.00 -26.30 -2.00
CA MET A 218 -3.08 -25.35 -1.67
C MET A 218 -4.34 -26.02 -1.09
N GLN A 219 -4.43 -27.36 -1.11
CA GLN A 219 -5.60 -28.04 -0.56
C GLN A 219 -5.77 -27.73 0.92
N MET A 220 -6.97 -27.30 1.27
CA MET A 220 -7.35 -27.04 2.65
C MET A 220 -7.18 -28.28 3.55
N THR A 221 -6.52 -28.09 4.69
CA THR A 221 -6.23 -29.15 5.67
C THR A 221 -7.42 -29.45 6.58
N GLU A 222 -7.45 -30.63 7.23
CA GLU A 222 -8.47 -30.92 8.24
C GLU A 222 -8.35 -29.96 9.45
N GLU A 223 -7.13 -29.61 9.85
CA GLU A 223 -6.90 -28.62 10.92
C GLU A 223 -7.49 -27.25 10.56
N GLN A 224 -7.27 -26.76 9.34
CA GLN A 224 -7.90 -25.53 8.85
C GLN A 224 -9.43 -25.65 8.87
N CYS A 225 -9.98 -26.79 8.41
CA CYS A 225 -11.43 -27.03 8.45
C CYS A 225 -11.98 -26.93 9.89
N GLU A 226 -11.31 -27.55 10.87
CA GLU A 226 -11.73 -27.53 12.27
C GLU A 226 -11.60 -26.13 12.88
N LYS A 227 -10.46 -25.48 12.63
CA LYS A 227 -10.14 -24.12 13.09
C LYS A 227 -11.17 -23.11 12.60
N TRP A 228 -11.45 -23.10 11.30
CA TRP A 228 -12.42 -22.18 10.69
C TRP A 228 -13.85 -22.47 11.14
N ASN A 229 -14.23 -23.74 11.30
CA ASN A 229 -15.54 -24.07 11.87
C ASN A 229 -15.68 -23.63 13.34
N GLY A 230 -14.59 -23.69 14.12
CA GLY A 230 -14.53 -23.24 15.51
C GLY A 230 -14.49 -21.72 15.67
N ASN A 231 -13.83 -21.02 14.75
CA ASN A 231 -13.66 -19.57 14.74
C ASN A 231 -13.89 -18.97 13.34
N PRO A 232 -15.13 -18.58 13.01
CA PRO A 232 -15.45 -17.97 11.71
C PRO A 232 -14.79 -16.60 11.46
N GLU A 233 -14.33 -15.92 12.50
CA GLU A 233 -13.62 -14.63 12.40
C GLU A 233 -12.25 -14.84 11.76
N GLN A 234 -11.52 -15.84 12.23
CA GLN A 234 -10.25 -16.26 11.66
C GLN A 234 -10.36 -16.75 10.20
N PHE A 235 -11.50 -17.32 9.81
CA PHE A 235 -11.76 -17.63 8.41
C PHE A 235 -11.87 -16.36 7.55
N VAL A 236 -12.38 -15.25 8.08
CA VAL A 236 -12.39 -13.99 7.33
C VAL A 236 -10.95 -13.48 7.17
N GLU A 237 -10.18 -13.44 8.26
CA GLU A 237 -8.80 -12.96 8.27
C GLU A 237 -7.91 -13.76 7.29
N GLU A 238 -7.89 -15.09 7.40
CA GLU A 238 -6.98 -15.94 6.62
C GLU A 238 -7.38 -16.07 5.14
N GLU A 239 -8.66 -15.88 4.78
CA GLU A 239 -9.10 -15.85 3.37
C GLU A 239 -8.92 -14.48 2.71
N ASP A 240 -8.50 -13.44 3.44
CA ASP A 240 -8.07 -12.17 2.89
C ASP A 240 -6.54 -12.13 2.64
N GLU A 241 -5.78 -13.11 3.12
CA GLU A 241 -4.35 -13.23 2.82
C GLU A 241 -4.13 -13.68 1.37
N ASP A 242 -3.46 -12.86 0.55
CA ASP A 242 -3.16 -13.18 -0.84
C ASP A 242 -2.17 -14.35 -0.96
N SER A 243 -2.48 -15.31 -1.83
CA SER A 243 -1.59 -16.44 -2.12
C SER A 243 -0.45 -16.00 -3.07
N PHE A 244 0.67 -15.54 -2.49
CA PHE A 244 1.82 -14.97 -3.21
C PHE A 244 2.49 -15.90 -4.24
N SER A 245 2.40 -17.23 -4.07
CA SER A 245 3.23 -18.16 -4.87
C SER A 245 2.78 -18.30 -6.33
N TYR A 246 1.48 -18.19 -6.61
CA TYR A 246 0.96 -18.34 -7.96
C TYR A 246 0.86 -17.00 -8.70
N SER A 247 0.45 -15.93 -8.01
CA SER A 247 0.44 -14.56 -8.58
C SER A 247 1.82 -14.22 -9.14
N ALA A 248 2.89 -14.42 -8.37
CA ALA A 248 4.25 -14.12 -8.83
C ALA A 248 4.67 -14.87 -10.12
N ILE A 249 4.24 -16.13 -10.32
CA ILE A 249 4.55 -16.87 -11.56
C ILE A 249 3.70 -16.35 -12.73
N CYS A 250 2.45 -16.02 -12.46
CA CYS A 250 1.50 -15.55 -13.45
C CYS A 250 1.81 -14.12 -13.91
N ASP A 251 2.20 -13.26 -12.98
CA ASP A 251 2.59 -11.86 -13.22
C ASP A 251 3.91 -11.79 -14.01
N GLU A 252 4.86 -12.69 -13.75
CA GLU A 252 6.14 -12.68 -14.46
C GLU A 252 6.07 -13.27 -15.89
N PHE A 253 5.19 -14.24 -16.14
CA PHE A 253 5.15 -15.00 -17.40
C PHE A 253 3.83 -14.89 -18.18
N ASP A 254 2.95 -13.95 -17.79
CA ASP A 254 1.70 -13.55 -18.46
C ASP A 254 0.92 -14.73 -19.13
N GLU A 255 0.83 -14.74 -20.46
CA GLU A 255 -0.04 -15.60 -21.26
C GLU A 255 0.32 -17.08 -21.20
N GLU A 256 1.60 -17.39 -21.12
CA GLU A 256 2.07 -18.78 -21.16
C GLU A 256 1.83 -19.46 -19.81
N ALA A 257 1.99 -18.73 -18.71
CA ALA A 257 1.66 -19.20 -17.37
C ALA A 257 0.16 -19.43 -17.19
N CYS A 258 -0.68 -18.50 -17.64
CA CYS A 258 -2.14 -18.66 -17.58
C CYS A 258 -2.64 -19.86 -18.38
N THR A 259 -2.12 -20.06 -19.60
CA THR A 259 -2.48 -21.23 -20.43
C THR A 259 -2.06 -22.53 -19.76
N ALA A 260 -0.85 -22.56 -19.17
CA ALA A 260 -0.36 -23.70 -18.43
C ALA A 260 -1.22 -24.02 -17.20
N LEU A 261 -1.65 -23.00 -16.45
CA LEU A 261 -2.56 -23.19 -15.31
C LEU A 261 -3.89 -23.81 -15.73
N VAL A 262 -4.53 -23.27 -16.77
CA VAL A 262 -5.82 -23.80 -17.22
C VAL A 262 -5.72 -25.28 -17.56
N GLN A 263 -4.66 -25.69 -18.28
CA GLN A 263 -4.40 -27.10 -18.59
C GLN A 263 -4.14 -27.95 -17.34
N THR A 264 -3.35 -27.43 -16.41
CA THR A 264 -3.07 -28.06 -15.12
C THR A 264 -4.35 -28.28 -14.31
N ILE A 265 -5.24 -27.31 -14.31
CA ILE A 265 -6.51 -27.37 -13.58
C ILE A 265 -7.48 -28.34 -14.24
N GLU A 266 -7.59 -28.35 -15.57
CA GLU A 266 -8.38 -29.36 -16.30
C GLU A 266 -7.93 -30.79 -15.97
N ARG A 267 -6.62 -30.99 -15.83
CA ARG A 267 -6.05 -32.27 -15.42
C ARG A 267 -6.45 -32.63 -13.99
N HIS A 268 -6.26 -31.73 -13.03
CA HIS A 268 -6.63 -31.94 -11.62
C HIS A 268 -8.11 -32.27 -11.45
N ILE A 269 -9.00 -31.55 -12.14
CA ILE A 269 -10.44 -31.81 -12.12
C ILE A 269 -10.75 -33.20 -12.66
N THR A 270 -10.09 -33.61 -13.74
CA THR A 270 -10.29 -34.95 -14.32
C THR A 270 -9.87 -36.05 -13.35
N GLU A 271 -8.73 -35.87 -12.67
CA GLU A 271 -8.23 -36.80 -11.65
C GLU A 271 -9.14 -36.84 -10.41
N ALA A 272 -9.65 -35.68 -9.96
CA ALA A 272 -10.56 -35.57 -8.84
C ALA A 272 -11.95 -36.20 -9.12
N GLU A 273 -12.49 -36.04 -10.33
CA GLU A 273 -13.76 -36.65 -10.74
C GLU A 273 -13.62 -38.19 -10.81
N GLN A 274 -12.47 -38.70 -11.25
CA GLN A 274 -12.17 -40.13 -11.14
C GLN A 274 -12.11 -40.57 -9.68
N ALA A 275 -11.42 -39.84 -8.80
CA ALA A 275 -11.35 -40.16 -7.38
C ALA A 275 -12.74 -40.17 -6.72
N LYS A 276 -13.61 -39.23 -7.09
CA LYS A 276 -15.02 -39.17 -6.68
C LYS A 276 -15.79 -40.41 -7.09
N GLN A 277 -15.65 -40.85 -8.35
CA GLN A 277 -16.31 -42.07 -8.84
C GLN A 277 -15.84 -43.34 -8.13
N HIS A 278 -14.60 -43.33 -7.61
CA HIS A 278 -14.06 -44.41 -6.78
C HIS A 278 -14.42 -44.28 -5.28
N GLY A 279 -15.21 -43.28 -4.89
CA GLY A 279 -15.71 -43.11 -3.53
C GLY A 279 -14.71 -42.47 -2.56
N ASN A 280 -13.70 -41.74 -3.05
CA ASN A 280 -12.79 -40.99 -2.17
C ASN A 280 -13.54 -39.81 -1.51
N PRO A 281 -13.66 -39.74 -0.17
CA PRO A 281 -14.40 -38.69 0.53
C PRO A 281 -13.76 -37.29 0.44
N THR A 282 -12.46 -37.19 0.12
CA THR A 282 -11.71 -35.92 0.10
C THR A 282 -11.51 -35.37 -1.32
N TRP A 283 -12.20 -35.92 -2.32
CA TRP A 283 -12.15 -35.50 -3.73
C TRP A 283 -12.38 -33.99 -3.93
N TRP A 284 -13.21 -33.40 -3.05
CA TRP A 284 -13.65 -32.01 -3.14
C TRP A 284 -12.54 -31.01 -2.83
N LYS A 285 -11.48 -31.40 -2.10
CA LYS A 285 -10.37 -30.50 -1.74
C LYS A 285 -9.56 -30.05 -2.95
N ILE A 286 -9.34 -30.94 -3.91
CA ILE A 286 -8.70 -30.57 -5.19
C ILE A 286 -9.56 -29.60 -5.99
N HIS A 287 -10.88 -29.80 -6.00
CA HIS A 287 -11.80 -28.86 -6.67
C HIS A 287 -11.76 -27.48 -6.02
N GLU A 288 -11.74 -27.42 -4.69
CA GLU A 288 -11.63 -26.18 -3.93
C GLU A 288 -10.32 -25.45 -4.26
N ALA A 289 -9.17 -26.13 -4.18
CA ALA A 289 -7.86 -25.56 -4.50
C ALA A 289 -7.75 -25.09 -5.96
N CYS A 290 -8.31 -25.84 -6.91
CA CYS A 290 -8.37 -25.42 -8.32
C CYS A 290 -9.18 -24.14 -8.51
N MET A 291 -10.33 -24.01 -7.81
CA MET A 291 -11.15 -22.80 -7.90
C MET A 291 -10.46 -21.61 -7.23
N LEU A 292 -9.77 -21.82 -6.10
CA LEU A 292 -8.94 -20.79 -5.48
C LEU A 292 -7.89 -20.28 -6.46
N ALA A 293 -7.09 -21.18 -7.04
CA ALA A 293 -6.05 -20.82 -8.01
C ALA A 293 -6.59 -20.03 -9.22
N LEU A 294 -7.75 -20.43 -9.77
CA LEU A 294 -8.37 -19.68 -10.88
C LEU A 294 -8.86 -18.29 -10.47
N GLY A 295 -9.43 -18.16 -9.27
CA GLY A 295 -9.98 -16.89 -8.82
C GLY A 295 -8.90 -15.89 -8.44
N THR A 296 -7.74 -16.35 -7.95
CA THR A 296 -6.57 -15.51 -7.65
C THR A 296 -6.02 -14.83 -8.90
N VAL A 297 -6.07 -15.47 -10.08
CA VAL A 297 -5.60 -14.86 -11.35
C VAL A 297 -6.71 -14.53 -12.32
N GLN A 298 -7.88 -14.22 -11.79
CA GLN A 298 -9.04 -13.84 -12.59
C GLN A 298 -8.69 -12.74 -13.60
N GLU A 299 -8.03 -11.66 -13.19
CA GLU A 299 -7.78 -10.50 -14.07
C GLU A 299 -6.96 -10.85 -15.31
N ILE A 300 -5.86 -11.59 -15.11
CA ILE A 300 -4.98 -12.03 -16.18
C ILE A 300 -5.73 -13.01 -17.10
N LEU A 301 -6.50 -13.94 -16.52
CA LEU A 301 -7.34 -14.86 -17.28
C LEU A 301 -8.42 -14.12 -18.10
N LEU A 302 -9.04 -13.08 -17.55
CA LEU A 302 -10.08 -12.31 -18.25
C LEU A 302 -9.54 -11.54 -19.47
N ARG A 303 -8.26 -11.14 -19.46
CA ARG A 303 -7.61 -10.56 -20.65
C ARG A 303 -7.48 -11.58 -21.80
N GLN A 304 -7.45 -12.88 -21.48
CA GLN A 304 -7.11 -13.95 -22.42
C GLN A 304 -8.32 -14.82 -22.85
N ILE A 305 -9.33 -14.98 -21.98
CA ILE A 305 -10.48 -15.84 -22.27
C ILE A 305 -11.41 -15.17 -23.28
N LYS A 306 -11.54 -15.79 -24.47
CA LYS A 306 -12.71 -15.58 -25.35
C LYS A 306 -13.91 -16.34 -24.78
N GLU A 307 -15.09 -15.72 -24.80
CA GLU A 307 -16.35 -16.19 -24.18
C GLU A 307 -16.55 -17.72 -24.17
N GLY A 308 -16.80 -18.30 -22.99
CA GLY A 308 -17.51 -19.59 -22.86
C GLY A 308 -16.78 -20.82 -22.30
N SER A 309 -15.55 -20.71 -21.76
CA SER A 309 -14.72 -21.91 -21.48
C SER A 309 -14.64 -22.41 -20.01
N VAL A 310 -15.35 -21.82 -19.04
CA VAL A 310 -15.23 -22.24 -17.63
C VAL A 310 -16.33 -23.23 -17.24
N LYS A 311 -16.08 -24.54 -17.40
CA LYS A 311 -16.93 -25.63 -16.87
C LYS A 311 -16.34 -26.17 -15.58
N LEU A 312 -16.54 -25.46 -14.47
CA LEU A 312 -15.80 -25.76 -13.23
C LEU A 312 -16.63 -26.05 -11.99
N ILE A 313 -17.96 -26.13 -12.10
CA ILE A 313 -18.79 -26.12 -10.89
C ILE A 313 -19.39 -27.51 -10.65
N PRO A 314 -18.75 -28.35 -9.81
CA PRO A 314 -19.33 -29.62 -9.39
C PRO A 314 -20.52 -29.38 -8.46
N VAL A 315 -21.30 -30.45 -8.20
CA VAL A 315 -22.24 -30.45 -7.08
C VAL A 315 -21.41 -30.46 -5.78
N PRO A 316 -21.57 -29.46 -4.89
CA PRO A 316 -20.73 -29.33 -3.71
C PRO A 316 -21.15 -30.32 -2.60
N ASP A 317 -20.18 -31.06 -2.08
CA ASP A 317 -20.36 -32.05 -0.99
C ASP A 317 -19.82 -31.56 0.37
N SER A 318 -19.22 -30.37 0.42
CA SER A 318 -18.64 -29.74 1.62
C SER A 318 -19.05 -28.26 1.69
N PRO A 319 -19.24 -27.68 2.90
CA PRO A 319 -19.56 -26.25 3.03
C PRO A 319 -18.48 -25.33 2.47
N PHE A 320 -17.21 -25.71 2.59
CA PHE A 320 -16.09 -24.94 2.05
C PHE A 320 -16.08 -24.97 0.52
N LEU A 321 -16.29 -26.15 -0.08
CA LEU A 321 -16.44 -26.26 -1.54
C LEU A 321 -17.66 -25.47 -2.03
N LEU A 322 -18.79 -25.51 -1.32
CA LEU A 322 -19.94 -24.67 -1.65
C LEU A 322 -19.56 -23.18 -1.62
N GLY A 323 -18.91 -22.73 -0.54
CA GLY A 323 -18.43 -21.35 -0.43
C GLY A 323 -17.54 -20.93 -1.60
N ARG A 324 -16.54 -21.76 -1.92
CA ARG A 324 -15.62 -21.52 -3.04
C ARG A 324 -16.31 -21.53 -4.40
N CYS A 325 -17.29 -22.42 -4.61
CA CYS A 325 -18.13 -22.43 -5.83
C CYS A 325 -18.91 -21.11 -6.00
N LEU A 326 -19.44 -20.54 -4.91
CA LEU A 326 -20.15 -19.26 -4.96
C LEU A 326 -19.18 -18.10 -5.24
N TRP A 327 -18.02 -18.11 -4.59
CA TRP A 327 -16.96 -17.11 -4.76
C TRP A 327 -16.42 -17.09 -6.20
N ILE A 328 -16.06 -18.24 -6.77
CA ILE A 328 -15.54 -18.30 -8.14
C ILE A 328 -16.63 -17.91 -9.16
N ALA A 329 -17.90 -18.24 -8.90
CA ALA A 329 -19.00 -17.85 -9.77
C ALA A 329 -19.22 -16.33 -9.78
N SER A 330 -18.99 -15.63 -8.65
CA SER A 330 -19.10 -14.18 -8.60
C SER A 330 -17.95 -13.49 -9.34
N LYS A 331 -16.73 -14.04 -9.22
CA LYS A 331 -15.52 -13.59 -9.92
C LYS A 331 -15.73 -13.58 -11.44
N PHE A 332 -16.20 -14.68 -12.03
CA PHE A 332 -16.43 -14.78 -13.49
C PHE A 332 -17.85 -14.37 -13.97
N SER A 333 -18.62 -13.65 -13.14
CA SER A 333 -20.04 -13.41 -13.41
C SER A 333 -20.33 -12.56 -14.66
N ASP A 334 -19.44 -11.64 -15.05
CA ASP A 334 -19.64 -10.80 -16.23
C ASP A 334 -19.42 -11.57 -17.55
N GLN A 335 -18.66 -12.66 -17.52
CA GLN A 335 -18.38 -13.51 -18.69
C GLN A 335 -19.41 -14.64 -18.85
N MET A 336 -20.18 -14.94 -17.80
CA MET A 336 -21.20 -15.98 -17.84
C MET A 336 -22.49 -15.49 -18.51
N PRO A 337 -23.22 -16.34 -19.27
CA PRO A 337 -24.56 -16.02 -19.75
C PRO A 337 -25.56 -15.78 -18.60
N ASN A 338 -26.56 -14.92 -18.82
CA ASN A 338 -27.58 -14.59 -17.81
C ASN A 338 -28.28 -15.82 -17.19
N HIS A 339 -28.57 -16.84 -18.00
CA HIS A 339 -29.23 -18.07 -17.54
C HIS A 339 -28.34 -18.92 -16.62
N THR A 340 -27.02 -18.74 -16.66
CA THR A 340 -26.05 -19.39 -15.78
C THR A 340 -25.87 -18.59 -14.48
N VAL A 341 -25.84 -17.26 -14.57
CA VAL A 341 -25.69 -16.37 -13.41
C VAL A 341 -26.87 -16.47 -12.44
N GLN A 342 -28.11 -16.56 -12.96
CA GLN A 342 -29.31 -16.55 -12.13
C GLN A 342 -29.36 -17.69 -11.08
N PRO A 343 -29.11 -18.97 -11.43
CA PRO A 343 -29.02 -20.04 -10.43
C PRO A 343 -27.96 -19.81 -9.35
N PHE A 344 -26.82 -19.19 -9.69
CA PHE A 344 -25.79 -18.86 -8.71
C PHE A 344 -26.24 -17.77 -7.76
N LEU A 345 -26.87 -16.70 -8.27
CA LEU A 345 -27.46 -15.66 -7.41
C LEU A 345 -28.48 -16.27 -6.44
N GLU A 346 -29.36 -17.15 -6.91
CA GLU A 346 -30.33 -17.84 -6.05
C GLU A 346 -29.65 -18.75 -5.02
N ALA A 347 -28.58 -19.46 -5.40
CA ALA A 347 -27.79 -20.29 -4.48
C ALA A 347 -27.09 -19.45 -3.41
N THR A 348 -26.50 -18.30 -3.79
CA THR A 348 -25.89 -17.36 -2.86
C THR A 348 -26.91 -16.80 -1.87
N VAL A 349 -28.12 -16.45 -2.32
CA VAL A 349 -29.20 -16.01 -1.42
C VAL A 349 -29.60 -17.09 -0.42
N ARG A 350 -29.68 -18.36 -0.85
CA ARG A 350 -29.95 -19.49 0.07
C ARG A 350 -28.80 -19.69 1.06
N ALA A 351 -27.56 -19.55 0.61
CA ALA A 351 -26.36 -19.68 1.42
C ALA A 351 -26.22 -18.60 2.51
N LEU A 352 -26.85 -17.43 2.32
CA LEU A 352 -26.87 -16.35 3.32
C LEU A 352 -27.86 -16.55 4.47
N GLN A 353 -28.84 -17.46 4.31
CA GLN A 353 -29.93 -17.63 5.27
C GLN A 353 -29.43 -18.08 6.66
N ALA A 354 -30.18 -17.76 7.70
CA ALA A 354 -29.78 -17.97 9.08
C ALA A 354 -29.72 -19.46 9.51
N ASP A 355 -30.26 -20.36 8.70
CA ASP A 355 -30.17 -21.81 8.89
C ASP A 355 -28.87 -22.42 8.36
N GLN A 356 -28.06 -21.63 7.63
CA GLN A 356 -26.76 -22.05 7.11
C GLN A 356 -25.66 -21.84 8.15
N ILE A 357 -24.57 -22.61 8.00
CA ILE A 357 -23.39 -22.47 8.86
C ILE A 357 -22.61 -21.18 8.55
N SER A 358 -21.89 -20.63 9.53
CA SER A 358 -21.18 -19.35 9.42
C SER A 358 -20.27 -19.25 8.20
N ILE A 359 -19.49 -20.31 7.91
CA ILE A 359 -18.54 -20.32 6.77
C ILE A 359 -19.24 -20.13 5.43
N VAL A 360 -20.35 -20.84 5.22
CA VAL A 360 -21.14 -20.74 3.98
C VAL A 360 -21.75 -19.34 3.86
N ARG A 361 -22.22 -18.77 4.97
CA ARG A 361 -22.78 -17.42 4.99
C ARG A 361 -21.71 -16.38 4.66
N ILE A 362 -20.53 -16.46 5.27
CA ILE A 362 -19.39 -15.56 5.02
C ILE A 362 -18.94 -15.65 3.55
N SER A 363 -18.78 -16.86 3.03
CA SER A 363 -18.44 -17.07 1.61
C SER A 363 -19.49 -16.50 0.67
N ALA A 364 -20.78 -16.63 1.03
CA ALA A 364 -21.86 -16.05 0.26
C ALA A 364 -21.88 -14.51 0.32
N VAL A 365 -21.48 -13.91 1.45
CA VAL A 365 -21.26 -12.45 1.54
C VAL A 365 -20.17 -12.03 0.55
N ARG A 366 -18.99 -12.66 0.58
CA ARG A 366 -17.90 -12.41 -0.40
C ARG A 366 -18.39 -12.57 -1.85
N ALA A 367 -19.21 -13.58 -2.12
CA ALA A 367 -19.78 -13.79 -3.45
C ALA A 367 -20.76 -12.67 -3.86
N ILE A 368 -21.62 -12.18 -2.96
CA ILE A 368 -22.54 -11.07 -3.26
C ILE A 368 -21.77 -9.81 -3.64
N TRP A 369 -20.66 -9.50 -2.97
CA TRP A 369 -19.81 -8.37 -3.36
C TRP A 369 -19.44 -8.46 -4.84
N GLY A 370 -18.89 -9.59 -5.28
CA GLY A 370 -18.47 -9.80 -6.67
C GLY A 370 -19.63 -9.70 -7.65
N PHE A 371 -20.78 -10.32 -7.35
CA PHE A 371 -21.96 -10.22 -8.22
C PHE A 371 -22.49 -8.78 -8.32
N CYS A 372 -22.58 -8.06 -7.20
CA CYS A 372 -23.05 -6.68 -7.20
C CYS A 372 -22.07 -5.75 -7.91
N SER A 373 -20.76 -5.88 -7.67
CA SER A 373 -19.71 -5.08 -8.30
C SER A 373 -19.67 -5.26 -9.82
N HIS A 374 -19.72 -6.51 -10.30
CA HIS A 374 -19.63 -6.81 -11.73
C HIS A 374 -20.94 -6.54 -12.49
N LEU A 375 -22.10 -6.81 -11.88
CA LEU A 375 -23.38 -6.77 -12.61
C LEU A 375 -24.16 -5.45 -12.50
N LYS A 376 -23.80 -4.53 -11.56
CA LYS A 376 -24.56 -3.26 -11.34
C LYS A 376 -24.53 -2.29 -12.53
N SER A 377 -23.42 -2.26 -13.28
CA SER A 377 -23.16 -1.25 -14.31
C SER A 377 -24.04 -1.41 -15.56
N ARG A 378 -24.39 -2.64 -15.94
CA ARG A 378 -25.17 -2.95 -17.14
C ARG A 378 -26.64 -3.18 -16.82
N ALA A 379 -27.55 -2.51 -17.53
CA ALA A 379 -28.98 -2.56 -17.21
C ALA A 379 -29.61 -3.96 -17.33
N ASP A 380 -29.22 -4.73 -18.35
CA ASP A 380 -29.67 -6.11 -18.56
C ASP A 380 -29.22 -7.06 -17.45
N ARG A 381 -27.98 -6.88 -16.96
CA ARG A 381 -27.41 -7.63 -15.84
C ARG A 381 -28.01 -7.23 -14.50
N ARG A 382 -28.18 -5.92 -14.25
CA ARG A 382 -28.79 -5.38 -13.03
C ARG A 382 -30.21 -5.92 -12.81
N ASN A 383 -30.97 -6.18 -13.87
CA ASN A 383 -32.30 -6.80 -13.77
C ASN A 383 -32.29 -8.20 -13.15
N LEU A 384 -31.15 -8.90 -13.14
CA LEU A 384 -30.98 -10.18 -12.43
C LEU A 384 -30.75 -9.97 -10.92
N LEU A 385 -30.12 -8.86 -10.52
CA LEU A 385 -29.84 -8.53 -9.13
C LEU A 385 -31.08 -8.03 -8.40
N VAL A 386 -31.83 -7.08 -9.00
CA VAL A 386 -32.94 -6.37 -8.32
C VAL A 386 -33.93 -7.32 -7.60
N PRO A 387 -34.37 -8.45 -8.18
CA PRO A 387 -35.30 -9.37 -7.51
C PRO A 387 -34.73 -10.04 -6.25
N VAL A 388 -33.40 -10.20 -6.15
CA VAL A 388 -32.75 -10.87 -5.02
C VAL A 388 -32.29 -9.92 -3.92
N LEU A 389 -32.12 -8.62 -4.21
CA LEU A 389 -31.62 -7.62 -3.25
C LEU A 389 -32.36 -7.61 -1.90
N PRO A 390 -33.71 -7.70 -1.82
CA PRO A 390 -34.40 -7.71 -0.54
C PRO A 390 -34.00 -8.87 0.37
N ALA A 391 -33.89 -10.08 -0.19
CA ALA A 391 -33.49 -11.26 0.57
C ALA A 391 -32.03 -11.19 1.01
N VAL A 392 -31.15 -10.64 0.16
CA VAL A 392 -29.75 -10.38 0.51
C VAL A 392 -29.65 -9.40 1.67
N LEU A 393 -30.31 -8.24 1.56
CA LEU A 393 -30.26 -7.22 2.61
C LEU A 393 -30.84 -7.73 3.93
N ASP A 394 -31.94 -8.48 3.90
CA ASP A 394 -32.50 -9.09 5.11
C ASP A 394 -31.50 -10.02 5.80
N ALA A 395 -30.75 -10.80 5.03
CA ALA A 395 -29.71 -11.68 5.55
C ALA A 395 -28.49 -10.91 6.08
N LEU A 396 -28.02 -9.86 5.38
CA LEU A 396 -26.93 -9.01 5.85
C LEU A 396 -27.30 -8.31 7.17
N VAL A 397 -28.51 -7.77 7.28
CA VAL A 397 -29.00 -7.18 8.53
C VAL A 397 -29.06 -8.22 9.66
N ASN A 398 -29.49 -9.45 9.36
CA ASN A 398 -29.44 -10.53 10.34
C ASN A 398 -27.99 -10.84 10.76
N MET A 399 -27.03 -10.90 9.83
CA MET A 399 -25.62 -11.11 10.15
C MET A 399 -25.05 -10.01 11.04
N CYS A 400 -25.38 -8.73 10.81
CA CYS A 400 -24.97 -7.64 11.72
C CYS A 400 -25.46 -7.87 13.16
N THR A 401 -26.65 -8.46 13.33
CA THR A 401 -27.17 -8.77 14.67
C THR A 401 -26.57 -10.03 15.28
N THR A 402 -26.30 -11.05 14.46
CA THR A 402 -25.72 -12.34 14.90
C THR A 402 -24.25 -12.19 15.27
N TYR A 403 -23.46 -11.48 14.46
CA TYR A 403 -22.03 -11.28 14.63
C TYR A 403 -21.71 -9.92 15.25
N ASN A 404 -22.61 -9.41 16.09
CA ASN A 404 -22.49 -8.06 16.64
C ASN A 404 -21.27 -7.84 17.55
N SER A 405 -20.47 -8.87 17.81
CA SER A 405 -19.28 -8.85 18.66
C SER A 405 -18.01 -9.22 17.89
N SER A 406 -18.11 -9.38 16.56
CA SER A 406 -17.02 -9.76 15.66
C SER A 406 -16.76 -8.64 14.64
N PRO A 407 -15.82 -7.71 14.91
CA PRO A 407 -15.52 -6.57 14.04
C PRO A 407 -15.19 -6.95 12.59
N GLU A 408 -14.46 -8.03 12.37
CA GLU A 408 -13.97 -8.47 11.05
C GLU A 408 -15.14 -8.93 10.18
N ILE A 409 -16.03 -9.76 10.74
CA ILE A 409 -17.26 -10.19 10.05
C ILE A 409 -18.19 -9.00 9.83
N LEU A 410 -18.31 -8.07 10.80
CA LEU A 410 -19.10 -6.86 10.63
C LEU A 410 -18.55 -5.97 9.53
N GLY A 411 -17.24 -5.81 9.43
CA GLY A 411 -16.56 -5.05 8.38
C GLY A 411 -16.94 -5.59 7.01
N LEU A 412 -16.74 -6.89 6.80
CA LEU A 412 -17.11 -7.58 5.54
C LEU A 412 -18.60 -7.39 5.19
N VAL A 413 -19.49 -7.49 6.18
CA VAL A 413 -20.95 -7.34 5.97
C VAL A 413 -21.33 -5.89 5.63
N LEU A 414 -20.72 -4.89 6.29
CA LEU A 414 -20.99 -3.47 6.04
C LEU A 414 -20.48 -3.04 4.67
N GLU A 415 -19.28 -3.47 4.29
CA GLU A 415 -18.74 -3.23 2.96
C GLU A 415 -19.68 -3.77 1.87
N ASN A 416 -20.13 -5.02 2.04
CA ASN A 416 -21.10 -5.63 1.16
C ASN A 416 -22.43 -4.88 1.12
N MET A 417 -22.88 -4.37 2.27
CA MET A 417 -24.11 -3.58 2.35
C MET A 417 -23.99 -2.31 1.51
N THR A 418 -22.85 -1.61 1.53
CA THR A 418 -22.59 -0.44 0.69
C THR A 418 -22.79 -0.76 -0.79
N VAL A 419 -22.17 -1.85 -1.27
CA VAL A 419 -22.27 -2.24 -2.70
C VAL A 419 -23.71 -2.65 -3.05
N VAL A 420 -24.38 -3.44 -2.19
CA VAL A 420 -25.78 -3.87 -2.39
C VAL A 420 -26.73 -2.68 -2.50
N LEU A 421 -26.58 -1.67 -1.63
CA LEU A 421 -27.41 -0.47 -1.66
C LEU A 421 -27.13 0.43 -2.87
N SER A 422 -25.95 0.32 -3.48
CA SER A 422 -25.61 1.05 -4.71
C SER A 422 -26.23 0.44 -5.98
N CYS A 423 -26.75 -0.80 -5.91
CA CYS A 423 -27.24 -1.52 -7.09
C CYS A 423 -28.53 -0.93 -7.67
N ASP A 424 -29.51 -0.53 -6.83
CA ASP A 424 -30.77 0.05 -7.29
C ASP A 424 -31.35 1.07 -6.29
N LYS A 425 -31.60 2.29 -6.78
CA LYS A 425 -32.05 3.41 -5.94
C LYS A 425 -33.47 3.20 -5.38
N THR A 426 -34.35 2.55 -6.14
CA THR A 426 -35.74 2.32 -5.72
C THR A 426 -35.80 1.31 -4.57
N PHE A 427 -35.04 0.22 -4.71
CA PHE A 427 -34.82 -0.78 -3.69
C PHE A 427 -34.29 -0.14 -2.40
N THR A 428 -33.20 0.63 -2.48
CA THR A 428 -32.58 1.28 -1.33
C THR A 428 -33.54 2.23 -0.62
N SER A 429 -34.28 3.04 -1.39
CA SER A 429 -35.32 3.94 -0.86
C SER A 429 -36.40 3.21 -0.07
N SER A 430 -36.83 2.04 -0.55
CA SER A 430 -37.86 1.24 0.13
C SER A 430 -37.42 0.55 1.43
N HIS A 431 -36.11 0.41 1.68
CA HIS A 431 -35.55 -0.29 2.84
C HIS A 431 -34.80 0.64 3.82
N GLU A 432 -34.75 1.94 3.53
CA GLU A 432 -34.07 2.95 4.34
C GLU A 432 -34.46 2.88 5.83
N ASN A 433 -35.74 2.63 6.10
CA ASN A 433 -36.30 2.56 7.45
C ASN A 433 -35.73 1.42 8.31
N LYS A 434 -35.17 0.39 7.68
CA LYS A 434 -34.50 -0.74 8.33
C LYS A 434 -32.99 -0.50 8.44
N ILE A 435 -32.39 0.09 7.41
CA ILE A 435 -30.93 0.28 7.30
C ILE A 435 -30.45 1.39 8.22
N SER A 436 -31.06 2.57 8.16
CA SER A 436 -30.59 3.74 8.91
C SER A 436 -30.51 3.48 10.41
N PRO A 437 -31.53 2.91 11.09
CA PRO A 437 -31.43 2.61 12.52
C PRO A 437 -30.32 1.60 12.87
N LEU A 438 -30.11 0.60 12.02
CA LEU A 438 -29.07 -0.41 12.23
C LEU A 438 -27.68 0.21 12.16
N VAL A 439 -27.41 0.96 11.08
CA VAL A 439 -26.09 1.57 10.83
C VAL A 439 -25.78 2.64 11.88
N ILE A 440 -26.79 3.41 12.33
CA ILE A 440 -26.64 4.33 13.47
C ILE A 440 -26.29 3.57 14.75
N ALA A 441 -26.92 2.42 15.03
CA ALA A 441 -26.62 1.62 16.21
C ALA A 441 -25.19 1.04 16.17
N ILE A 442 -24.73 0.61 15.00
CA ILE A 442 -23.36 0.12 14.78
C ILE A 442 -22.36 1.25 15.00
N PHE A 443 -22.58 2.43 14.39
CA PHE A 443 -21.77 3.63 14.62
C PHE A 443 -21.62 3.94 16.11
N LEU A 444 -22.73 3.98 16.85
CA LEU A 444 -22.69 4.29 18.29
C LEU A 444 -21.95 3.22 19.09
N LYS A 445 -22.05 1.95 18.69
CA LYS A 445 -21.39 0.84 19.39
C LYS A 445 -19.88 0.79 19.11
N PHE A 446 -19.46 1.06 17.87
CA PHE A 446 -18.10 0.85 17.38
C PHE A 446 -17.39 2.17 17.00
N ASN A 447 -17.77 3.29 17.61
CA ASN A 447 -17.20 4.61 17.31
C ASN A 447 -15.68 4.75 17.58
N SER A 448 -15.08 3.82 18.33
CA SER A 448 -13.63 3.77 18.56
C SER A 448 -12.87 2.99 17.49
N ASP A 449 -13.58 2.27 16.61
CA ASP A 449 -13.02 1.50 15.51
C ASP A 449 -13.08 2.37 14.24
N PRO A 450 -11.92 2.85 13.73
CA PRO A 450 -11.89 3.72 12.56
C PRO A 450 -12.34 3.02 11.27
N VAL A 451 -12.09 1.70 11.14
CA VAL A 451 -12.45 0.93 9.94
C VAL A 451 -13.96 0.79 9.85
N LEU A 452 -14.60 0.31 10.93
CA LEU A 452 -16.06 0.19 10.97
C LEU A 452 -16.74 1.56 10.83
N THR A 453 -16.15 2.60 11.42
CA THR A 453 -16.65 3.97 11.28
C THR A 453 -16.62 4.45 9.84
N SER A 454 -15.54 4.16 9.10
CA SER A 454 -15.44 4.49 7.67
C SER A 454 -16.53 3.78 6.85
N LEU A 455 -16.70 2.47 7.06
CA LEU A 455 -17.71 1.67 6.35
C LEU A 455 -19.14 2.15 6.64
N VAL A 456 -19.42 2.58 7.88
CA VAL A 456 -20.70 3.20 8.22
C VAL A 456 -20.90 4.53 7.48
N GLN A 457 -19.86 5.36 7.37
CA GLN A 457 -19.92 6.61 6.61
C GLN A 457 -20.20 6.37 5.12
N ASP A 458 -19.64 5.32 4.52
CA ASP A 458 -19.94 4.94 3.14
C ASP A 458 -21.41 4.60 2.95
N ILE A 459 -22.02 3.86 3.88
CA ILE A 459 -23.46 3.59 3.84
C ILE A 459 -24.26 4.90 3.99
N PHE A 460 -23.89 5.78 4.91
CA PHE A 460 -24.55 7.10 5.04
C PHE A 460 -24.44 7.94 3.77
N LYS A 461 -23.30 7.90 3.08
CA LYS A 461 -23.08 8.56 1.79
C LYS A 461 -24.00 7.98 0.71
N VAL A 462 -24.08 6.67 0.57
CA VAL A 462 -24.98 5.99 -0.39
C VAL A 462 -26.45 6.35 -0.12
N LEU A 463 -26.88 6.31 1.15
CA LEU A 463 -28.24 6.68 1.53
C LEU A 463 -28.52 8.16 1.26
N SER A 464 -27.57 9.06 1.56
CA SER A 464 -27.73 10.51 1.34
C SER A 464 -27.87 10.86 -0.14
N GLN A 465 -27.19 10.12 -1.03
CA GLN A 465 -27.24 10.30 -2.48
C GLN A 465 -28.43 9.57 -3.15
N THR A 466 -29.23 8.82 -2.37
CA THR A 466 -30.41 8.09 -2.86
C THR A 466 -31.68 8.91 -2.68
N GLU A 467 -32.45 9.06 -3.76
CA GLU A 467 -33.71 9.81 -3.74
C GLU A 467 -34.71 9.19 -2.75
N GLY A 468 -35.29 10.03 -1.90
CA GLY A 468 -36.23 9.60 -0.85
C GLY A 468 -35.58 9.16 0.46
N CYS A 469 -34.27 8.90 0.51
CA CYS A 469 -33.58 8.45 1.72
C CYS A 469 -33.06 9.59 2.61
N LEU A 470 -32.64 10.70 1.99
CA LEU A 470 -31.90 11.77 2.69
C LEU A 470 -32.64 12.34 3.91
N LEU A 471 -33.90 12.73 3.74
CA LEU A 471 -34.69 13.34 4.81
C LEU A 471 -35.00 12.36 5.96
N PRO A 472 -35.46 11.11 5.69
CA PRO A 472 -35.57 10.09 6.72
C PRO A 472 -34.26 9.81 7.49
N LEU A 473 -33.13 9.72 6.78
CA LEU A 473 -31.82 9.55 7.40
C LEU A 473 -31.48 10.72 8.32
N GLN A 474 -31.59 11.95 7.83
CA GLN A 474 -31.34 13.15 8.62
C GLN A 474 -32.24 13.23 9.86
N THR A 475 -33.51 12.86 9.74
CA THR A 475 -34.47 12.87 10.85
C THR A 475 -34.09 11.90 11.97
N ARG A 476 -33.37 10.81 11.67
CA ARG A 476 -32.90 9.84 12.66
C ARG A 476 -31.49 10.10 13.16
N LEU A 477 -30.57 10.50 12.28
CA LEU A 477 -29.14 10.62 12.58
C LEU A 477 -28.78 12.01 13.15
N VAL A 478 -29.30 13.09 12.58
CA VAL A 478 -28.92 14.46 13.00
C VAL A 478 -29.21 14.72 14.48
N PRO A 479 -30.36 14.32 15.06
CA PRO A 479 -30.60 14.50 16.50
C PRO A 479 -29.55 13.79 17.38
N THR A 480 -29.08 12.62 16.95
CA THR A 480 -28.02 11.86 17.63
C THR A 480 -26.69 12.61 17.57
N LEU A 481 -26.29 13.10 16.39
CA LEU A 481 -25.07 13.89 16.21
C LEU A 481 -25.13 15.18 17.04
N VAL A 482 -26.25 15.90 16.99
CA VAL A 482 -26.48 17.11 17.80
C VAL A 482 -26.35 16.82 19.29
N SER A 483 -26.87 15.68 19.76
CA SER A 483 -26.75 15.26 21.17
C SER A 483 -25.29 15.01 21.58
N ILE A 484 -24.48 14.38 20.70
CA ILE A 484 -23.05 14.11 20.94
C ILE A 484 -22.25 15.42 20.98
N LEU A 485 -22.55 16.36 20.09
CA LEU A 485 -21.82 17.63 19.93
C LEU A 485 -22.25 18.71 20.93
N SER A 486 -23.40 18.53 21.60
CA SER A 486 -23.94 19.54 22.52
C SER A 486 -23.13 19.62 23.83
N PRO A 487 -22.80 20.84 24.32
CA PRO A 487 -21.99 21.04 25.52
C PRO A 487 -22.71 20.65 26.82
N ASN A 488 -24.05 20.58 26.81
CA ASN A 488 -24.91 20.28 27.96
C ASN A 488 -25.47 18.84 27.94
N SER A 489 -24.87 17.91 27.20
CA SER A 489 -25.31 16.52 27.22
C SER A 489 -25.19 15.98 28.65
N GLU A 490 -26.30 15.49 29.22
CA GLU A 490 -26.34 14.86 30.55
C GLU A 490 -25.43 13.61 30.63
N ALA A 491 -24.93 13.14 29.49
CA ALA A 491 -23.89 12.12 29.37
C ALA A 491 -22.53 12.67 29.82
N LYS A 492 -22.29 12.65 31.14
CA LYS A 492 -21.04 13.05 31.83
C LYS A 492 -19.76 12.31 31.42
N THR A 493 -19.78 11.50 30.37
CA THR A 493 -18.59 10.86 29.77
C THR A 493 -18.90 10.56 28.30
N VAL A 494 -18.83 11.55 27.42
CA VAL A 494 -18.69 11.29 25.98
C VAL A 494 -17.37 10.53 25.80
N ALA A 495 -17.38 9.40 25.08
CA ALA A 495 -16.17 8.65 24.84
C ALA A 495 -15.11 9.56 24.17
N PRO A 496 -13.82 9.49 24.57
CA PRO A 496 -12.77 10.27 23.92
C PRO A 496 -12.79 10.06 22.40
N GLY A 497 -12.71 11.14 21.63
CA GLY A 497 -12.73 11.08 20.16
C GLY A 497 -14.11 11.03 19.50
N LEU A 498 -15.18 10.63 20.20
CA LEU A 498 -16.52 10.48 19.60
C LEU A 498 -17.07 11.79 19.00
N GLN A 499 -16.72 12.95 19.55
CA GLN A 499 -17.13 14.24 18.99
C GLN A 499 -16.43 14.54 17.64
N ALA A 500 -15.16 14.18 17.49
CA ALA A 500 -14.44 14.34 16.23
C ALA A 500 -15.08 13.44 15.16
N VAL A 501 -15.31 12.16 15.48
CA VAL A 501 -15.97 11.23 14.57
C VAL A 501 -17.40 11.68 14.22
N ALA A 502 -18.16 12.24 15.17
CA ALA A 502 -19.50 12.77 14.89
C ALA A 502 -19.47 13.99 13.95
N LEU A 503 -18.42 14.81 14.01
CA LEU A 503 -18.20 15.92 13.06
C LEU A 503 -17.87 15.38 11.65
N ASP A 504 -17.07 14.32 11.55
CA ASP A 504 -16.76 13.66 10.28
C ASP A 504 -18.02 13.03 9.65
N VAL A 505 -18.84 12.33 10.44
CA VAL A 505 -20.14 11.81 9.98
C VAL A 505 -21.06 12.95 9.53
N LEU A 506 -21.10 14.08 10.25
CA LEU A 506 -21.88 15.25 9.84
C LEU A 506 -21.34 15.86 8.53
N GLN A 507 -20.02 15.95 8.38
CA GLN A 507 -19.37 16.38 7.14
C GLN A 507 -19.81 15.51 5.97
N THR A 508 -19.77 14.19 6.12
CA THR A 508 -20.21 13.22 5.10
C THR A 508 -21.66 13.46 4.69
N LEU A 509 -22.57 13.68 5.65
CA LEU A 509 -23.97 14.01 5.35
C LEU A 509 -24.13 15.33 4.58
N VAL A 510 -23.39 16.37 4.97
CA VAL A 510 -23.46 17.68 4.31
C VAL A 510 -22.93 17.59 2.88
N ARG A 511 -21.76 16.97 2.68
CA ARG A 511 -21.16 16.76 1.36
C ARG A 511 -22.04 15.92 0.43
N ALA A 512 -22.77 14.95 0.97
CA ALA A 512 -23.66 14.10 0.20
C ALA A 512 -25.06 14.71 -0.03
N SER A 513 -25.38 15.84 0.60
CA SER A 513 -26.67 16.52 0.47
C SER A 513 -26.69 17.49 -0.72
N ASN A 514 -27.85 17.59 -1.38
CA ASN A 514 -28.06 18.62 -2.40
C ASN A 514 -28.53 19.94 -1.74
N PRO A 515 -28.06 21.11 -2.20
CA PRO A 515 -28.59 22.39 -1.75
C PRO A 515 -30.02 22.64 -2.31
N PRO A 516 -30.89 23.35 -1.59
CA PRO A 516 -30.67 23.88 -0.24
C PRO A 516 -30.64 22.77 0.83
N LEU A 517 -29.73 22.90 1.79
CA LEU A 517 -29.66 22.05 2.97
C LEU A 517 -30.93 22.21 3.82
N SER A 518 -31.32 21.12 4.49
CA SER A 518 -32.53 21.08 5.32
C SER A 518 -32.40 21.93 6.58
N ASP A 519 -33.53 22.28 7.18
CA ASP A 519 -33.56 22.98 8.47
C ASP A 519 -32.88 22.16 9.59
N LEU A 520 -32.92 20.83 9.52
CA LEU A 520 -32.20 19.97 10.47
C LEU A 520 -30.69 20.21 10.42
N LEU A 521 -30.12 20.33 9.21
CA LEU A 521 -28.69 20.61 9.07
C LEU A 521 -28.37 22.07 9.41
N MET A 522 -29.15 23.02 8.91
CA MET A 522 -28.84 24.46 9.06
C MET A 522 -29.20 25.03 10.43
N SER A 523 -30.36 24.69 10.98
CA SER A 523 -30.85 25.27 12.23
C SER A 523 -30.45 24.48 13.47
N ASN A 524 -30.19 23.17 13.33
CA ASN A 524 -29.87 22.31 14.47
C ASN A 524 -28.40 21.85 14.47
N ALA A 525 -27.88 21.34 13.35
CA ALA A 525 -26.54 20.76 13.32
C ALA A 525 -25.42 21.82 13.22
N PHE A 526 -25.53 22.75 12.27
CA PHE A 526 -24.52 23.77 12.02
C PHE A 526 -24.14 24.59 13.26
N PRO A 527 -25.08 25.14 14.06
CA PRO A 527 -24.72 25.95 15.23
C PRO A 527 -24.04 25.12 16.31
N VAL A 528 -24.43 23.85 16.46
CA VAL A 528 -23.87 22.95 17.47
C VAL A 528 -22.47 22.50 17.07
N ALA A 529 -22.24 22.19 15.79
CA ALA A 529 -20.91 21.91 15.26
C ALA A 529 -19.97 23.11 15.48
N ALA A 530 -20.39 24.32 15.11
CA ALA A 530 -19.61 25.54 15.30
C ALA A 530 -19.27 25.79 16.78
N ASN A 531 -20.24 25.65 17.68
CA ASN A 531 -20.00 25.82 19.11
C ASN A 531 -19.11 24.72 19.69
N CYS A 532 -19.26 23.46 19.27
CA CYS A 532 -18.39 22.36 19.68
C CYS A 532 -16.93 22.64 19.32
N THR A 533 -16.67 23.10 18.09
CA THR A 533 -15.32 23.46 17.63
C THR A 533 -14.74 24.66 18.39
N LEU A 534 -15.55 25.69 18.65
CA LEU A 534 -15.09 26.92 19.35
C LEU A 534 -14.71 26.71 20.82
N HIS A 535 -15.33 25.74 21.49
CA HIS A 535 -15.16 25.51 22.93
C HIS A 535 -14.33 24.26 23.24
N SER A 536 -13.75 23.63 22.22
CA SER A 536 -12.87 22.47 22.38
C SER A 536 -11.41 22.88 22.48
N ASP A 537 -10.67 22.14 23.31
CA ASP A 537 -9.20 22.17 23.40
C ASP A 537 -8.56 20.91 22.77
N ASP A 538 -9.37 20.00 22.22
CA ASP A 538 -8.91 18.79 21.53
C ASP A 538 -8.63 19.07 20.04
N ASN A 539 -7.42 18.73 19.59
CA ASN A 539 -6.97 19.00 18.22
C ASN A 539 -7.81 18.25 17.17
N ALA A 540 -8.23 17.01 17.43
CA ALA A 540 -9.01 16.22 16.47
C ALA A 540 -10.41 16.82 16.30
N ILE A 541 -11.07 17.20 17.41
CA ILE A 541 -12.37 17.89 17.37
C ILE A 541 -12.26 19.21 16.60
N MET A 542 -11.18 19.96 16.83
CA MET A 542 -10.92 21.23 16.14
C MET A 542 -10.73 21.04 14.63
N GLN A 543 -9.94 20.05 14.23
CA GLN A 543 -9.67 19.71 12.83
C GLN A 543 -10.93 19.22 12.10
N SER A 544 -11.59 18.17 12.62
CA SER A 544 -12.85 17.64 12.08
C SER A 544 -13.95 18.70 12.06
N GLY A 545 -13.97 19.57 13.07
CA GLY A 545 -14.91 20.70 13.14
C GLY A 545 -14.69 21.73 12.03
N GLY A 546 -13.43 22.11 11.78
CA GLY A 546 -13.05 23.00 10.69
C GLY A 546 -13.46 22.45 9.32
N GLU A 547 -13.19 21.17 9.06
CA GLU A 547 -13.54 20.49 7.79
C GLU A 547 -15.05 20.28 7.64
N CYS A 548 -15.74 19.94 8.73
CA CYS A 548 -17.20 19.87 8.76
C CYS A 548 -17.82 21.22 8.39
N LEU A 549 -17.37 22.31 9.00
CA LEU A 549 -17.85 23.66 8.70
C LEU A 549 -17.47 24.13 7.29
N ARG A 550 -16.29 23.73 6.79
CA ARG A 550 -15.90 23.93 5.38
C ARG A 550 -16.92 23.31 4.44
N SER A 551 -17.39 22.10 4.74
CA SER A 551 -18.40 21.43 3.90
C SER A 551 -19.72 22.21 3.82
N PHE A 552 -20.17 22.84 4.91
CA PHE A 552 -21.37 23.68 4.92
C PHE A 552 -21.24 24.88 3.97
N VAL A 553 -20.13 25.62 4.02
CA VAL A 553 -19.91 26.76 3.12
C VAL A 553 -19.65 26.33 1.68
N ALA A 554 -19.02 25.18 1.46
CA ALA A 554 -18.79 24.64 0.13
C ALA A 554 -20.11 24.29 -0.58
N VAL A 555 -21.04 23.66 0.14
CA VAL A 555 -22.31 23.14 -0.40
C VAL A 555 -23.41 24.20 -0.43
N ALA A 556 -23.57 25.00 0.63
CA ALA A 556 -24.67 25.95 0.77
C ALA A 556 -24.22 27.35 1.26
N PRO A 557 -23.36 28.05 0.50
CA PRO A 557 -22.81 29.33 0.92
C PRO A 557 -23.88 30.40 1.15
N GLU A 558 -24.94 30.43 0.32
CA GLU A 558 -26.04 31.39 0.49
C GLU A 558 -26.78 31.17 1.81
N GLN A 559 -27.05 29.93 2.20
CA GLN A 559 -27.73 29.63 3.46
C GLN A 559 -26.86 30.03 4.66
N ILE A 560 -25.54 29.86 4.58
CA ILE A 560 -24.61 30.31 5.62
C ILE A 560 -24.60 31.84 5.76
N CYS A 561 -24.68 32.57 4.63
CA CYS A 561 -24.71 34.03 4.66
C CYS A 561 -26.02 34.58 5.25
N HIS A 562 -27.15 33.92 5.00
CA HIS A 562 -28.46 34.33 5.53
C HIS A 562 -28.76 33.77 6.93
N PHE A 563 -27.99 32.78 7.41
CA PHE A 563 -28.17 32.19 8.72
C PHE A 563 -27.96 33.23 9.83
N HIS A 564 -28.88 33.26 10.79
CA HIS A 564 -28.77 34.02 12.04
C HIS A 564 -29.24 33.14 13.20
N ASP A 565 -28.48 33.13 14.29
CA ASP A 565 -28.93 32.47 15.51
C ASP A 565 -29.91 33.34 16.33
N ASN A 566 -30.38 32.81 17.46
CA ASN A 566 -31.30 33.51 18.35
C ASN A 566 -30.67 34.77 19.01
N GLU A 567 -29.35 34.91 19.00
CA GLU A 567 -28.62 36.08 19.50
C GLU A 567 -28.30 37.08 18.39
N GLY A 568 -28.67 36.78 17.14
CA GLY A 568 -28.40 37.61 15.97
C GLY A 568 -27.00 37.46 15.37
N LYS A 569 -26.21 36.46 15.80
CA LYS A 569 -24.92 36.14 15.19
C LYS A 569 -25.14 35.46 13.84
N SER A 570 -24.45 35.95 12.81
CA SER A 570 -24.57 35.41 11.45
C SER A 570 -23.76 34.11 11.28
N GLY A 571 -24.07 33.32 10.24
CA GLY A 571 -23.28 32.13 9.92
C GLY A 571 -21.83 32.46 9.58
N LEU A 572 -21.59 33.56 8.85
CA LEU A 572 -20.24 34.06 8.57
C LEU A 572 -19.49 34.45 9.85
N TRP A 573 -20.18 34.98 10.86
CA TRP A 573 -19.56 35.28 12.15
C TRP A 573 -18.99 34.00 12.78
N TYR A 574 -19.78 32.92 12.84
CA TYR A 574 -19.31 31.63 13.38
C TYR A 574 -18.11 31.09 12.61
N MET A 575 -18.16 31.13 11.28
CA MET A 575 -17.05 30.68 10.43
C MET A 575 -15.75 31.44 10.71
N VAL A 576 -15.83 32.77 10.84
CA VAL A 576 -14.68 33.62 11.12
C VAL A 576 -14.14 33.40 12.53
N GLN A 577 -15.01 33.20 13.53
CA GLN A 577 -14.57 32.87 14.88
C GLN A 577 -13.86 31.52 14.93
N VAL A 578 -14.39 30.50 14.24
CA VAL A 578 -13.76 29.17 14.19
C VAL A 578 -12.40 29.26 13.51
N ALA A 579 -12.33 29.88 12.33
CA ALA A 579 -11.05 30.09 11.66
C ALA A 579 -10.05 30.85 12.56
N GLY A 580 -10.52 31.88 13.29
CA GLY A 580 -9.70 32.59 14.27
C GLY A 580 -9.21 31.73 15.43
N HIS A 581 -10.03 30.81 15.94
CA HIS A 581 -9.68 29.87 17.00
C HIS A 581 -8.63 28.85 16.51
N LEU A 582 -8.84 28.27 15.33
CA LEU A 582 -7.90 27.33 14.70
C LEU A 582 -6.55 27.99 14.38
N LEU A 583 -6.57 29.29 14.04
CA LEU A 583 -5.40 30.13 13.79
C LEU A 583 -4.85 30.81 15.06
N ASN A 584 -5.29 30.43 16.26
CA ASN A 584 -4.78 31.03 17.49
C ASN A 584 -3.28 30.67 17.68
N PRO A 585 -2.36 31.64 17.73
CA PRO A 585 -0.92 31.39 17.83
C PRO A 585 -0.49 30.81 19.19
N VAL A 586 -1.33 30.91 20.23
CA VAL A 586 -1.06 30.34 21.56
C VAL A 586 -1.44 28.86 21.62
N GLY A 587 -2.38 28.43 20.78
CA GLY A 587 -2.79 27.03 20.69
C GLY A 587 -1.79 26.15 19.95
N SER A 588 -2.00 24.83 20.03
CA SER A 588 -1.24 23.80 19.30
C SER A 588 -1.08 24.15 17.81
N GLU A 589 0.07 23.87 17.21
CA GLU A 589 0.29 24.07 15.76
C GLU A 589 -0.65 23.21 14.91
N PHE A 590 -0.99 22.02 15.41
CA PHE A 590 -1.87 21.06 14.74
C PHE A 590 -3.31 21.56 14.57
N THR A 591 -3.75 22.61 15.29
CA THR A 591 -5.08 23.19 15.05
C THR A 591 -5.20 23.84 13.67
N ALA A 592 -4.07 24.19 13.05
CA ALA A 592 -4.02 24.84 11.75
C ALA A 592 -3.78 23.87 10.58
N THR A 593 -3.73 22.55 10.80
CA THR A 593 -3.41 21.57 9.74
C THR A 593 -4.31 21.72 8.50
N PHE A 594 -5.62 21.92 8.69
CA PHE A 594 -6.59 21.98 7.58
C PHE A 594 -7.28 23.35 7.43
N VAL A 595 -7.03 24.31 8.34
CA VAL A 595 -7.73 25.61 8.34
C VAL A 595 -7.51 26.41 7.05
N GLY A 596 -6.40 26.18 6.34
CA GLY A 596 -6.13 26.78 5.03
C GLY A 596 -7.23 26.45 4.00
N ARG A 597 -7.75 25.22 4.02
CA ARG A 597 -8.85 24.79 3.15
C ARG A 597 -10.13 25.54 3.50
N LEU A 598 -10.48 25.63 4.78
CA LEU A 598 -11.65 26.41 5.25
C LEU A 598 -11.57 27.88 4.83
N VAL A 599 -10.43 28.55 5.06
CA VAL A 599 -10.24 29.96 4.70
C VAL A 599 -10.34 30.16 3.19
N THR A 600 -9.73 29.27 2.40
CA THR A 600 -9.80 29.32 0.94
C THR A 600 -11.23 29.17 0.44
N THR A 601 -11.97 28.17 0.93
CA THR A 601 -13.38 27.97 0.57
C THR A 601 -14.25 29.17 0.97
N LEU A 602 -14.03 29.76 2.16
CA LEU A 602 -14.74 30.97 2.59
C LEU A 602 -14.51 32.12 1.61
N ILE A 603 -13.26 32.40 1.26
CA ILE A 603 -12.93 33.48 0.32
C ILE A 603 -13.54 33.22 -1.07
N GLN A 604 -13.43 31.99 -1.57
CA GLN A 604 -13.94 31.62 -2.90
C GLN A 604 -15.47 31.68 -2.99
N LYS A 605 -16.18 31.27 -1.94
CA LYS A 605 -17.65 31.13 -1.97
C LYS A 605 -18.40 32.34 -1.42
N THR A 606 -17.81 33.09 -0.50
CA THR A 606 -18.48 34.22 0.19
C THR A 606 -17.64 35.51 0.22
N GLY A 607 -16.56 35.57 -0.57
CA GLY A 607 -15.60 36.70 -0.64
C GLY A 607 -16.23 38.09 -0.64
N ASP A 608 -17.20 38.33 -1.52
CA ASP A 608 -17.86 39.64 -1.66
C ASP A 608 -18.68 40.05 -0.43
N GLN A 609 -19.06 39.09 0.42
CA GLN A 609 -19.90 39.28 1.61
C GLN A 609 -19.08 39.30 2.92
N LEU A 610 -17.79 38.92 2.87
CA LEU A 610 -16.91 38.91 4.04
C LEU A 610 -16.59 40.32 4.55
N GLY A 611 -16.50 41.33 3.68
CA GLY A 611 -16.26 42.72 4.06
C GLY A 611 -15.03 42.87 4.99
N GLU A 612 -15.21 43.50 6.15
CA GLU A 612 -14.15 43.71 7.16
C GLU A 612 -13.64 42.40 7.79
N HIS A 613 -14.37 41.30 7.70
CA HIS A 613 -13.93 40.00 8.22
C HIS A 613 -12.78 39.38 7.43
N LEU A 614 -12.61 39.77 6.15
CA LEU A 614 -11.48 39.32 5.34
C LEU A 614 -10.16 39.77 5.95
N ASP A 615 -10.04 41.05 6.31
CA ASP A 615 -8.83 41.59 6.94
C ASP A 615 -8.51 40.90 8.28
N LEU A 616 -9.53 40.54 9.06
CA LEU A 616 -9.36 39.81 10.32
C LEU A 616 -8.82 38.40 10.09
N LEU A 617 -9.37 37.66 9.11
CA LEU A 617 -8.89 36.34 8.73
C LEU A 617 -7.42 36.39 8.27
N LEU A 618 -7.08 37.35 7.42
CA LEU A 618 -5.71 37.50 6.91
C LEU A 618 -4.71 37.87 8.01
N LYS A 619 -5.11 38.67 8.99
CA LYS A 619 -4.29 38.94 10.20
C LYS A 619 -4.12 37.69 11.07
N ALA A 620 -5.18 36.90 11.23
CA ALA A 620 -5.14 35.65 12.00
C ALA A 620 -4.20 34.63 11.34
N VAL A 621 -4.28 34.48 10.02
CA VAL A 621 -3.36 33.67 9.22
C VAL A 621 -1.93 34.15 9.47
N LEU A 622 -1.63 35.43 9.26
CA LEU A 622 -0.30 35.99 9.53
C LEU A 622 0.22 35.75 10.95
N SER A 623 -0.65 35.84 11.96
CA SER A 623 -0.27 35.64 13.35
C SER A 623 0.04 34.17 13.66
N LYS A 624 -0.76 33.21 13.16
CA LYS A 624 -0.46 31.78 13.33
C LYS A 624 0.84 31.41 12.63
N LEU A 625 1.12 32.08 11.52
CA LEU A 625 2.31 31.84 10.74
C LEU A 625 3.61 32.34 11.37
N GLN A 626 3.50 33.16 12.40
CA GLN A 626 4.64 33.44 13.26
C GLN A 626 5.12 32.19 14.03
N GLY A 627 4.25 31.17 14.17
CA GLY A 627 4.56 29.87 14.78
C GLY A 627 4.31 28.65 13.87
N SER A 628 4.01 28.84 12.57
CA SER A 628 3.71 27.79 11.59
C SER A 628 4.00 28.34 10.17
N GLU A 629 4.27 27.52 9.16
CA GLU A 629 5.04 27.99 7.98
C GLU A 629 4.24 27.83 6.66
N THR A 630 3.47 28.83 6.12
CA THR A 630 2.75 28.88 4.77
C THR A 630 1.74 30.07 4.53
N LEU A 631 1.27 30.49 3.30
CA LEU A 631 0.53 31.80 3.10
C LEU A 631 -0.20 32.14 1.76
N THR A 632 -1.00 33.25 1.69
CA THR A 632 -1.21 34.19 0.51
C THR A 632 -1.91 35.55 0.79
N VAL A 633 -1.29 36.76 0.55
CA VAL A 633 -1.95 38.12 0.68
C VAL A 633 -1.19 39.36 0.01
N LEU A 634 -0.79 39.43 -1.27
CA LEU A 634 0.22 40.47 -1.73
C LEU A 634 0.03 41.97 -1.34
N ASN A 635 -1.16 42.57 -1.56
CA ASN A 635 -1.36 44.01 -1.31
C ASN A 635 -1.50 44.33 0.18
N PHE A 636 -2.25 43.52 0.93
CA PHE A 636 -2.36 43.68 2.37
C PHE A 636 -1.03 43.33 3.08
N LEU A 637 -0.26 42.35 2.57
CA LEU A 637 1.06 42.00 3.12
C LEU A 637 2.09 43.09 2.97
N SER A 638 1.92 43.95 1.96
CA SER A 638 2.80 45.09 1.77
C SER A 638 2.46 46.24 2.73
N SER A 639 1.21 46.32 3.22
CA SER A 639 0.72 47.37 4.11
C SER A 639 0.77 47.04 5.60
N VAL A 640 0.96 45.76 5.95
CA VAL A 640 0.99 45.28 7.35
C VAL A 640 2.43 44.88 7.71
N PRO A 641 2.97 45.32 8.87
CA PRO A 641 4.27 44.84 9.34
C PRO A 641 4.18 43.35 9.66
N GLY A 642 5.13 42.58 9.15
CA GLY A 642 5.33 41.19 9.48
C GLY A 642 5.93 40.99 10.88
N PRO A 643 6.04 39.73 11.33
CA PRO A 643 6.51 39.39 12.68
C PRO A 643 7.98 39.78 12.95
N THR A 644 8.74 40.06 11.89
CA THR A 644 10.16 40.47 11.96
C THR A 644 10.38 41.98 11.88
N GLY A 645 9.30 42.78 11.74
CA GLY A 645 9.35 44.24 11.58
C GLY A 645 9.51 44.72 10.13
N GLU A 646 9.75 43.81 9.18
CA GLU A 646 9.70 44.07 7.74
C GLU A 646 8.26 43.92 7.19
N PRO A 647 7.94 44.36 5.97
CA PRO A 647 6.62 44.11 5.38
C PRO A 647 6.31 42.61 5.43
N ALA A 648 5.08 42.25 5.81
CA ALA A 648 4.69 40.84 5.93
C ALA A 648 4.98 40.06 4.64
N LEU A 649 4.93 40.73 3.47
CA LEU A 649 5.26 40.16 2.17
C LEU A 649 6.65 39.51 2.12
N ASN A 650 7.64 40.10 2.79
CA ASN A 650 8.98 39.53 2.85
C ASN A 650 8.97 38.19 3.59
N PHE A 651 8.40 38.17 4.80
CA PHE A 651 8.27 36.97 5.61
C PHE A 651 7.56 35.84 4.84
N VAL A 652 6.48 36.19 4.14
CA VAL A 652 5.68 35.23 3.36
C VAL A 652 6.48 34.56 2.28
N LEU A 653 7.12 35.36 1.44
CA LEU A 653 7.83 34.84 0.30
C LEU A 653 9.09 34.09 0.74
N ALA A 654 9.75 34.53 1.80
CA ALA A 654 10.89 33.83 2.38
C ALA A 654 10.50 32.42 2.88
N GLU A 655 9.41 32.29 3.65
CA GLU A 655 8.95 30.98 4.11
C GLU A 655 8.45 30.11 2.96
N TRP A 656 7.62 30.65 2.07
CA TRP A 656 7.07 29.89 0.94
C TRP A 656 8.17 29.35 0.02
N VAL A 657 9.08 30.19 -0.49
CA VAL A 657 10.12 29.72 -1.42
C VAL A 657 11.15 28.79 -0.75
N SER A 658 11.25 28.82 0.58
CA SER A 658 12.09 27.88 1.32
C SER A 658 11.47 26.49 1.43
N ARG A 659 10.14 26.36 1.25
CA ARG A 659 9.38 25.11 1.47
C ARG A 659 8.67 24.58 0.23
N GLN A 660 8.63 25.33 -0.86
CA GLN A 660 7.94 24.88 -2.06
C GLN A 660 8.36 23.46 -2.51
N HIS A 661 9.64 23.12 -2.37
CA HIS A 661 10.19 21.82 -2.74
C HIS A 661 9.78 20.65 -1.82
N ILE A 662 9.13 20.91 -0.69
CA ILE A 662 8.62 19.89 0.26
C ILE A 662 7.09 19.86 0.31
N PHE A 663 6.40 20.63 -0.54
CA PHE A 663 4.94 20.52 -0.66
C PHE A 663 4.60 19.19 -1.34
N TYR A 664 3.52 18.57 -0.87
CA TYR A 664 3.00 17.30 -1.35
C TYR A 664 1.52 17.47 -1.73
N GLY A 665 1.00 16.56 -2.57
CA GLY A 665 -0.33 16.64 -3.19
C GLY A 665 -0.28 17.22 -4.60
N ASP A 666 -0.87 16.51 -5.57
CA ASP A 666 -0.88 16.93 -6.99
C ASP A 666 -1.61 18.27 -7.17
N TYR A 667 -2.76 18.44 -6.51
CA TYR A 667 -3.54 19.67 -6.59
C TYR A 667 -2.82 20.86 -5.94
N GLU A 668 -2.36 20.72 -4.69
CA GLU A 668 -1.64 21.78 -3.96
C GLU A 668 -0.37 22.20 -4.72
N ASN A 669 0.36 21.24 -5.30
CA ASN A 669 1.54 21.53 -6.12
C ASN A 669 1.18 22.31 -7.39
N LYS A 670 0.14 21.90 -8.14
CA LYS A 670 -0.36 22.66 -9.31
C LYS A 670 -0.73 24.10 -8.95
N VAL A 671 -1.50 24.29 -7.87
CA VAL A 671 -1.92 25.62 -7.42
C VAL A 671 -0.72 26.50 -7.07
N THR A 672 0.22 25.97 -6.31
CA THR A 672 1.39 26.73 -5.83
C THR A 672 2.36 27.06 -6.95
N MET A 673 2.61 26.12 -7.89
CA MET A 673 3.48 26.37 -9.04
C MET A 673 2.90 27.38 -10.03
N VAL A 674 1.59 27.32 -10.30
CA VAL A 674 0.91 28.34 -11.12
C VAL A 674 0.97 29.71 -10.45
N ALA A 675 0.77 29.76 -9.13
CA ALA A 675 0.85 31.01 -8.37
C ALA A 675 2.27 31.61 -8.42
N LEU A 676 3.31 30.79 -8.24
CA LEU A 676 4.71 31.20 -8.38
C LEU A 676 5.04 31.70 -9.78
N ALA A 677 4.58 31.01 -10.84
CA ALA A 677 4.76 31.44 -12.22
C ALA A 677 4.10 32.81 -12.48
N LYS A 678 2.87 33.01 -12.01
CA LYS A 678 2.16 34.29 -12.12
C LYS A 678 2.83 35.40 -11.31
N LEU A 679 3.35 35.10 -10.11
CA LEU A 679 4.13 36.05 -9.31
C LEU A 679 5.39 36.51 -10.02
N LEU A 680 6.12 35.58 -10.64
CA LEU A 680 7.31 35.87 -11.42
C LEU A 680 6.97 36.76 -12.63
N GLN A 681 5.94 36.38 -13.40
CA GLN A 681 5.47 37.14 -14.55
C GLN A 681 5.01 38.55 -14.15
N HIS A 682 4.25 38.67 -13.06
CA HIS A 682 3.78 39.96 -12.55
C HIS A 682 4.95 40.86 -12.10
N GLY A 683 5.88 40.31 -11.33
CA GLY A 683 7.03 41.06 -10.81
C GLY A 683 7.96 41.58 -11.91
N VAL A 684 8.12 40.82 -13.00
CA VAL A 684 8.94 41.22 -14.15
C VAL A 684 8.18 42.17 -15.07
N ASN A 685 6.96 41.84 -15.50
CA ASN A 685 6.21 42.64 -16.47
C ASN A 685 5.83 44.03 -15.93
N ASN A 686 5.53 44.14 -14.64
CA ASN A 686 5.13 45.40 -14.01
C ASN A 686 6.28 46.12 -13.29
N ASN A 687 7.48 45.56 -13.32
CA ASN A 687 8.66 46.08 -12.61
C ASN A 687 8.36 46.37 -11.12
N ASP A 688 7.73 45.42 -10.43
CA ASP A 688 7.22 45.62 -9.08
C ASP A 688 8.36 45.64 -8.05
N THR A 689 8.73 46.85 -7.63
CA THR A 689 9.79 47.10 -6.63
C THR A 689 9.54 46.40 -5.30
N ARG A 690 8.29 46.06 -4.95
CA ARG A 690 7.95 45.34 -3.72
C ARG A 690 8.44 43.89 -3.75
N LEU A 691 8.51 43.28 -4.94
CA LEU A 691 9.03 41.92 -5.14
C LEU A 691 10.53 41.92 -5.42
N GLN A 692 11.02 42.87 -6.21
CA GLN A 692 12.44 42.92 -6.59
C GLN A 692 13.38 43.20 -5.41
N GLY A 693 12.90 43.93 -4.39
CA GLY A 693 13.69 44.26 -3.20
C GLY A 693 13.87 43.10 -2.20
N ILE A 694 13.21 41.97 -2.41
CA ILE A 694 13.20 40.85 -1.45
C ILE A 694 14.35 39.89 -1.75
N LEU A 695 15.18 39.62 -0.73
CA LEU A 695 16.29 38.68 -0.77
C LEU A 695 15.97 37.46 0.09
N VAL A 696 16.23 36.27 -0.45
CA VAL A 696 15.91 34.97 0.19
C VAL A 696 17.10 34.01 0.11
N LYS A 697 17.03 32.92 0.88
CA LYS A 697 18.01 31.83 0.83
C LYS A 697 17.93 31.13 -0.54
N GLY A 698 19.08 31.03 -1.22
CA GLY A 698 19.24 30.40 -2.53
C GLY A 698 19.62 28.93 -2.42
N ASP A 699 20.77 28.58 -3.00
CA ASP A 699 21.35 27.24 -2.96
C ASP A 699 22.34 27.10 -1.80
N GLN A 700 22.46 25.88 -1.28
CA GLN A 700 23.46 25.51 -0.29
C GLN A 700 24.86 25.50 -0.95
N VAL A 701 25.83 26.15 -0.31
CA VAL A 701 27.24 26.11 -0.74
C VAL A 701 27.82 24.77 -0.30
N VAL A 702 27.84 23.79 -1.21
CA VAL A 702 28.35 22.45 -0.91
C VAL A 702 29.89 22.47 -0.91
N SER A 703 30.49 22.34 0.28
CA SER A 703 31.95 22.30 0.45
C SER A 703 32.56 20.90 0.39
N ASP A 704 31.76 19.83 0.53
CA ASP A 704 32.23 18.43 0.51
C ASP A 704 31.05 17.48 0.16
N SER A 705 31.27 16.50 -0.71
CA SER A 705 30.21 15.64 -1.28
C SER A 705 29.84 14.42 -0.43
N LYS A 706 30.19 14.40 0.87
CA LYS A 706 29.92 13.26 1.77
C LYS A 706 28.66 13.49 2.59
N ALA A 707 27.90 12.44 2.86
CA ALA A 707 26.76 12.49 3.78
C ALA A 707 27.18 13.08 5.15
N ARG A 708 26.54 14.19 5.55
CA ARG A 708 26.87 14.91 6.79
C ARG A 708 25.85 14.62 7.87
N THR A 709 26.33 14.13 9.01
CA THR A 709 25.46 13.86 10.18
C THR A 709 25.05 15.15 10.89
N ARG A 710 23.97 15.11 11.69
CA ARG A 710 23.49 16.27 12.48
C ARG A 710 24.59 16.88 13.39
N SER A 711 25.53 16.07 13.89
CA SER A 711 26.66 16.56 14.71
C SER A 711 27.72 17.30 13.87
N GLN A 712 28.00 16.84 12.66
CA GLN A 712 28.90 17.51 11.71
C GLN A 712 28.32 18.82 11.13
N LYS A 713 26.98 18.90 11.01
CA LYS A 713 26.29 20.15 10.65
C LYS A 713 26.29 21.19 11.78
N LYS A 714 26.37 20.76 13.05
CA LYS A 714 26.51 21.69 14.18
C LYS A 714 27.90 22.32 14.25
N THR A 715 28.95 21.60 13.87
CA THR A 715 30.34 22.09 13.92
C THR A 715 30.73 22.93 12.70
N LEU A 716 30.11 22.67 11.54
CA LEU A 716 30.26 23.43 10.31
C LEU A 716 28.86 23.69 9.74
N PRO A 717 28.20 24.81 10.09
CA PRO A 717 26.85 25.10 9.65
C PRO A 717 26.77 25.21 8.13
N ASP A 718 25.62 24.83 7.58
CA ASP A 718 25.36 24.90 6.14
C ASP A 718 25.32 26.38 5.70
N GLU A 719 26.24 26.77 4.81
CA GLU A 719 26.24 28.11 4.21
C GLU A 719 25.28 28.15 3.02
N TRP A 720 24.50 29.22 2.92
CA TRP A 720 23.51 29.40 1.85
C TRP A 720 23.81 30.68 1.09
N THR A 721 23.66 30.63 -0.22
CA THR A 721 23.68 31.83 -1.05
C THR A 721 22.45 32.70 -0.73
N THR A 722 22.55 34.01 -0.97
CA THR A 722 21.43 34.94 -0.86
C THR A 722 21.13 35.49 -2.26
N ILE A 723 19.90 35.30 -2.73
CA ILE A 723 19.49 35.67 -4.10
C ILE A 723 18.16 36.43 -4.09
N PRO A 724 17.86 37.22 -5.14
CA PRO A 724 16.55 37.84 -5.30
C PRO A 724 15.42 36.80 -5.33
N VAL A 725 14.29 37.10 -4.71
CA VAL A 725 13.15 36.17 -4.62
C VAL A 725 12.68 35.69 -6.00
N LEU A 726 12.63 36.60 -7.00
CA LEU A 726 12.22 36.25 -8.36
C LEU A 726 13.17 35.21 -8.99
N ALA A 727 14.47 35.29 -8.69
CA ALA A 727 15.44 34.28 -9.14
C ALA A 727 15.25 32.94 -8.42
N LYS A 728 14.92 32.95 -7.12
CA LYS A 728 14.58 31.72 -6.39
C LYS A 728 13.29 31.08 -6.93
N ILE A 729 12.28 31.87 -7.26
CA ILE A 729 11.02 31.40 -7.86
C ILE A 729 11.30 30.70 -9.20
N LEU A 730 12.12 31.29 -10.07
CA LEU A 730 12.52 30.65 -11.32
C LEU A 730 13.19 29.29 -11.05
N LYS A 731 14.12 29.21 -10.09
CA LYS A 731 14.77 27.94 -9.72
C LYS A 731 13.77 26.87 -9.28
N LEU A 732 12.78 27.24 -8.47
CA LEU A 732 11.73 26.32 -8.03
C LEU A 732 10.89 25.79 -9.20
N ILE A 733 10.53 26.65 -10.16
CA ILE A 733 9.81 26.25 -11.38
C ILE A 733 10.65 25.28 -12.23
N VAL A 734 11.96 25.53 -12.35
CA VAL A 734 12.89 24.64 -13.07
C VAL A 734 13.08 23.32 -12.34
N ASN A 735 13.15 23.35 -11.01
CA ASN A 735 13.21 22.15 -10.18
C ASN A 735 11.99 21.27 -10.40
N GLU A 736 10.79 21.86 -10.42
CA GLU A 736 9.55 21.11 -10.67
C GLU A 736 9.51 20.50 -12.07
N MET A 737 9.99 21.23 -13.08
CA MET A 737 10.15 20.67 -14.41
C MET A 737 11.14 19.50 -14.42
N THR A 738 12.21 19.58 -13.63
CA THR A 738 13.20 18.49 -13.51
C THR A 738 12.56 17.26 -12.88
N ASN A 739 11.79 17.42 -11.80
CA ASN A 739 11.02 16.33 -11.19
C ASN A 739 10.12 15.63 -12.23
N HIS A 740 9.39 16.39 -13.06
CA HIS A 740 8.57 15.82 -14.13
C HIS A 740 9.38 15.09 -15.21
N LEU A 741 10.60 15.53 -15.53
CA LEU A 741 11.47 14.86 -16.49
C LEU A 741 12.04 13.56 -15.91
N ASP A 742 12.42 13.55 -14.63
CA ASP A 742 12.96 12.38 -13.94
C ASP A 742 11.91 11.26 -13.78
N VAL A 743 10.65 11.63 -13.50
CA VAL A 743 9.52 10.66 -13.47
C VAL A 743 9.35 10.00 -14.84
N LEU A 744 9.43 10.76 -15.93
CA LEU A 744 9.30 10.23 -17.29
C LEU A 744 10.49 9.39 -17.73
N ALA A 745 11.70 9.71 -17.25
CA ALA A 745 12.87 8.89 -17.49
C ALA A 745 12.74 7.53 -16.77
N SER A 746 12.27 7.55 -15.52
CA SER A 746 12.06 6.32 -14.73
C SER A 746 11.03 5.39 -15.38
N GLN A 747 9.93 5.94 -15.91
CA GLN A 747 8.91 5.16 -16.63
C GLN A 747 9.44 4.53 -17.94
N ARG A 748 10.47 5.11 -18.56
CA ARG A 748 11.10 4.57 -19.77
C ARG A 748 12.16 3.53 -19.46
N ASP A 749 12.93 3.74 -18.40
CA ASP A 749 13.96 2.77 -17.96
C ASP A 749 13.30 1.44 -17.53
N GLU A 750 12.09 1.48 -16.96
CA GLU A 750 11.29 0.27 -16.67
C GLU A 750 10.79 -0.46 -17.94
N GLU A 751 10.58 0.26 -19.04
CA GLU A 751 10.22 -0.31 -20.36
C GLU A 751 11.45 -0.77 -21.18
N GLU A 752 12.67 -0.27 -20.89
CA GLU A 752 13.89 -0.63 -21.61
C GLU A 752 14.68 -1.78 -20.94
N ASP A 753 14.50 -2.02 -19.63
CA ASP A 753 15.08 -3.20 -18.93
C ASP A 753 14.45 -4.55 -19.40
N THR A 754 13.40 -4.52 -20.23
CA THR A 754 12.82 -5.71 -20.87
C THR A 754 13.45 -6.08 -22.21
N ASP A 755 14.26 -5.23 -22.85
CA ASP A 755 14.80 -5.48 -24.19
C ASP A 755 16.25 -4.98 -24.38
N GLU A 756 17.23 -5.51 -23.65
CA GLU A 756 18.63 -5.57 -24.15
C GLU A 756 19.27 -6.94 -23.91
N GLU A 757 18.88 -7.91 -24.75
CA GLU A 757 19.73 -9.02 -25.16
C GLU A 757 20.93 -8.48 -25.98
N ASP A 758 22.13 -8.39 -25.40
CA ASP A 758 23.35 -8.87 -26.07
C ASP A 758 24.55 -8.93 -25.12
N TRP A 759 25.64 -9.51 -25.61
CA TRP A 759 27.00 -9.67 -25.07
C TRP A 759 27.37 -11.11 -24.74
N GLU A 760 27.48 -11.89 -25.82
CA GLU A 760 28.57 -12.86 -25.97
C GLU A 760 29.95 -12.18 -25.80
N ASP A 761 30.86 -12.96 -25.24
CA ASP A 761 32.19 -12.60 -24.77
C ASP A 761 33.16 -12.07 -25.85
N GLU A 762 34.15 -11.26 -25.45
CA GLU A 762 35.51 -11.44 -25.98
C GLU A 762 36.60 -11.04 -24.97
N GLU A 763 37.38 -12.04 -24.54
CA GLU A 763 38.70 -11.85 -23.98
C GLU A 763 39.66 -11.32 -25.07
N GLY A 764 40.33 -10.20 -24.81
CA GLY A 764 41.33 -9.66 -25.74
C GLY A 764 42.22 -8.58 -25.13
N SER A 765 43.43 -8.96 -24.73
CA SER A 765 44.50 -8.07 -24.28
C SER A 765 44.82 -6.99 -25.33
N GLY A 766 44.80 -5.70 -24.95
CA GLY A 766 45.22 -4.60 -25.82
C GLY A 766 45.37 -3.26 -25.10
N MET A 767 46.55 -3.04 -24.52
CA MET A 767 47.01 -1.77 -23.95
C MET A 767 46.87 -0.61 -24.96
N THR A 768 46.02 0.39 -24.70
CA THR A 768 46.22 1.76 -25.23
C THR A 768 45.79 2.82 -24.21
N THR A 769 46.68 3.78 -24.02
CA THR A 769 46.57 4.95 -23.14
C THR A 769 45.80 6.07 -23.83
N GLY A 770 44.75 6.59 -23.19
CA GLY A 770 44.04 7.79 -23.64
C GLY A 770 43.15 8.35 -22.54
N ALA A 771 43.62 9.40 -21.86
CA ALA A 771 42.93 10.08 -20.79
C ALA A 771 41.84 11.03 -21.31
N GLY A 772 40.65 10.96 -20.70
CA GLY A 772 39.57 11.96 -20.79
C GLY A 772 38.64 11.82 -19.57
N PRO A 773 38.29 12.89 -18.84
CA PRO A 773 37.53 12.77 -17.60
C PRO A 773 36.03 12.83 -17.89
N SER A 774 35.34 11.69 -17.82
CA SER A 774 33.87 11.63 -17.71
C SER A 774 33.51 11.57 -16.22
N SER A 775 33.24 12.72 -15.62
CA SER A 775 32.74 12.81 -14.25
C SER A 775 31.21 12.75 -14.25
N SER A 776 30.65 11.54 -14.26
CA SER A 776 29.28 11.28 -13.81
C SER A 776 29.34 10.83 -12.35
N SER A 777 29.27 11.80 -11.44
CA SER A 777 29.08 11.54 -10.02
C SER A 777 27.69 10.93 -9.84
N LYS A 778 27.62 9.61 -9.70
CA LYS A 778 26.45 8.88 -9.17
C LYS A 778 26.15 9.44 -7.79
N GLN A 779 25.18 10.32 -7.70
CA GLN A 779 24.62 10.77 -6.43
C GLN A 779 23.70 9.65 -5.95
N GLU A 780 23.98 9.18 -4.73
CA GLU A 780 23.35 8.04 -4.07
C GLU A 780 21.82 8.14 -4.18
N LYS A 781 21.20 7.17 -4.87
CA LYS A 781 19.76 6.91 -4.81
C LYS A 781 19.43 6.62 -3.35
N CYS A 782 18.82 7.57 -2.64
CA CYS A 782 18.11 7.27 -1.42
C CYS A 782 16.87 6.48 -1.85
N THR A 783 16.98 5.15 -1.85
CA THR A 783 15.82 4.26 -1.91
C THR A 783 14.83 4.72 -0.85
N ASP A 784 13.65 5.11 -1.32
CA ASP A 784 12.57 5.57 -0.48
C ASP A 784 12.11 4.39 0.41
N LEU A 785 12.45 4.43 1.69
CA LEU A 785 12.11 3.38 2.65
C LEU A 785 10.59 3.19 2.78
N SER A 786 9.78 4.19 2.41
CA SER A 786 8.31 4.08 2.43
C SER A 786 7.80 3.04 1.43
N LYS A 787 8.43 2.91 0.26
CA LYS A 787 8.07 1.92 -0.78
C LYS A 787 8.46 0.47 -0.45
N LEU A 788 9.30 0.27 0.57
CA LEU A 788 9.76 -1.06 1.01
C LEU A 788 9.08 -1.55 2.29
N LEU A 789 8.30 -0.68 2.96
CA LEU A 789 7.72 -0.94 4.28
C LEU A 789 6.21 -1.19 4.27
N ASP A 790 5.55 -1.15 3.12
CA ASP A 790 4.10 -1.41 3.00
C ASP A 790 3.84 -2.60 2.06
N PRO A 791 3.72 -3.84 2.58
CA PRO A 791 3.30 -5.01 1.82
C PRO A 791 1.77 -5.17 1.76
N GLU A 792 1.01 -4.34 2.46
CA GLU A 792 -0.45 -4.29 2.39
C GLU A 792 -0.85 -3.12 1.49
N PHE A 793 -1.78 -3.34 0.55
CA PHE A 793 -2.34 -2.33 -0.37
C PHE A 793 -1.52 -1.98 -1.61
N ASN A 794 -1.34 -2.93 -2.54
CA ASN A 794 -1.03 -2.63 -3.93
C ASN A 794 -2.24 -2.93 -4.87
N ILE A 795 -3.42 -2.41 -4.51
CA ILE A 795 -4.67 -2.48 -5.32
C ILE A 795 -5.15 -1.07 -5.74
N TYR A 796 -4.44 0.00 -5.39
CA TYR A 796 -4.68 1.29 -6.01
C TYR A 796 -3.70 1.44 -7.17
N GLU A 797 -4.23 1.47 -8.40
CA GLU A 797 -3.55 2.13 -9.52
C GLU A 797 -2.93 3.44 -8.99
N ASP A 798 -1.69 3.74 -9.41
CA ASP A 798 -0.96 4.99 -9.15
C ASP A 798 -1.71 6.22 -9.71
N GLU A 799 -2.88 6.52 -9.17
CA GLU A 799 -3.48 7.84 -9.16
C GLU A 799 -3.58 8.24 -7.69
N ASP A 800 -2.73 9.20 -7.27
CA ASP A 800 -2.99 10.05 -6.10
C ASP A 800 -4.33 10.75 -6.33
N ASP A 801 -5.45 10.05 -6.11
CA ASP A 801 -6.75 10.41 -6.62
C ASP A 801 -7.45 11.43 -5.71
N GLU A 802 -6.78 12.56 -5.44
CA GLU A 802 -7.15 13.71 -4.60
C GLU A 802 -8.62 13.68 -4.15
N GLU A 803 -8.91 13.14 -2.98
CA GLU A 803 -10.30 12.85 -2.60
C GLU A 803 -11.15 14.11 -2.34
N ASP A 804 -10.55 15.30 -2.24
CA ASP A 804 -11.28 16.53 -1.95
C ASP A 804 -12.16 16.97 -3.16
N PRO A 805 -13.50 16.96 -3.03
CA PRO A 805 -14.39 17.37 -4.11
C PRO A 805 -14.23 18.85 -4.49
N ASP A 806 -13.76 19.70 -3.57
CA ASP A 806 -13.52 21.12 -3.86
C ASP A 806 -12.28 21.30 -4.74
N ALA A 807 -11.25 20.46 -4.56
CA ALA A 807 -10.06 20.43 -5.42
C ALA A 807 -10.42 19.94 -6.83
N LYS A 808 -11.14 18.81 -6.96
CA LYS A 808 -11.60 18.28 -8.27
C LYS A 808 -12.49 19.27 -9.05
N ALA A 809 -13.14 20.21 -8.34
CA ALA A 809 -13.98 21.26 -8.94
C ALA A 809 -13.19 22.47 -9.45
N ASP A 810 -11.96 22.70 -8.99
CA ASP A 810 -11.11 23.80 -9.46
C ASP A 810 -10.57 23.49 -10.87
N PRO A 811 -10.67 24.43 -11.84
CA PRO A 811 -10.10 24.24 -13.18
C PRO A 811 -8.60 23.91 -13.20
N ILE A 812 -7.83 24.34 -12.19
CA ILE A 812 -6.40 24.04 -12.07
C ILE A 812 -6.15 22.53 -11.93
N TYR A 813 -7.06 21.79 -11.30
CA TYR A 813 -6.93 20.34 -11.12
C TYR A 813 -6.72 19.59 -12.43
N ARG A 814 -7.48 19.97 -13.48
CA ARG A 814 -7.43 19.35 -14.81
C ARG A 814 -6.32 19.89 -15.71
N MET A 815 -5.55 20.87 -15.24
CA MET A 815 -4.49 21.48 -16.02
C MET A 815 -3.27 20.55 -16.08
N ASN A 816 -2.71 20.37 -17.28
CA ASN A 816 -1.44 19.67 -17.44
C ASN A 816 -0.29 20.60 -17.00
N LEU A 817 0.23 20.38 -15.78
CA LEU A 817 1.25 21.24 -15.18
C LEU A 817 2.52 21.31 -16.03
N LYS A 818 3.00 20.16 -16.52
CA LYS A 818 4.18 20.08 -17.40
C LYS A 818 4.04 20.96 -18.64
N SER A 819 2.91 20.88 -19.33
CA SER A 819 2.67 21.68 -20.55
C SER A 819 2.64 23.18 -20.21
N TYR A 820 1.92 23.55 -19.16
CA TYR A 820 1.87 24.94 -18.67
C TYR A 820 3.26 25.49 -18.31
N LEU A 821 4.05 24.74 -17.53
CA LEU A 821 5.39 25.16 -17.12
C LEU A 821 6.36 25.22 -18.32
N THR A 822 6.23 24.32 -19.30
CA THR A 822 7.04 24.33 -20.52
C THR A 822 6.76 25.58 -21.36
N GLU A 823 5.48 25.90 -21.58
CA GLU A 823 5.08 27.13 -22.28
C GLU A 823 5.56 28.38 -21.53
N PHE A 824 5.34 28.42 -20.21
CA PHE A 824 5.77 29.52 -19.36
C PHE A 824 7.29 29.75 -19.41
N LEU A 825 8.10 28.69 -19.26
CA LEU A 825 9.56 28.80 -19.31
C LEU A 825 10.04 29.22 -20.70
N ASN A 826 9.43 28.72 -21.77
CA ASN A 826 9.76 29.12 -23.15
C ASN A 826 9.51 30.61 -23.38
N GLU A 827 8.37 31.13 -22.94
CA GLU A 827 8.05 32.55 -23.06
C GLU A 827 8.95 33.42 -22.16
N PHE A 828 9.17 33.00 -20.91
CA PHE A 828 9.93 33.77 -19.93
C PHE A 828 11.42 33.86 -20.30
N CYS A 829 12.03 32.76 -20.74
CA CYS A 829 13.47 32.73 -21.06
C CYS A 829 13.82 33.52 -22.33
N GLN A 830 12.84 33.80 -23.20
CA GLN A 830 13.02 34.66 -24.37
C GLN A 830 13.01 36.15 -24.04
N GLN A 831 12.61 36.54 -22.82
CA GLN A 831 12.57 37.95 -22.42
C GLN A 831 14.00 38.54 -22.28
N PRO A 832 14.22 39.80 -22.66
CA PRO A 832 15.55 40.43 -22.65
C PRO A 832 16.19 40.51 -21.24
N TYR A 833 15.38 40.55 -20.19
CA TYR A 833 15.85 40.62 -18.81
C TYR A 833 16.37 39.28 -18.27
N PHE A 834 16.00 38.15 -18.89
CA PHE A 834 16.36 36.81 -18.46
C PHE A 834 17.89 36.62 -18.43
N LEU A 835 18.56 36.93 -19.53
CA LEU A 835 20.02 36.78 -19.66
C LEU A 835 20.79 37.65 -18.67
N THR A 836 20.31 38.87 -18.44
CA THR A 836 21.01 39.88 -17.64
C THR A 836 20.80 39.71 -16.14
N HIS A 837 19.63 39.23 -15.71
CA HIS A 837 19.24 39.23 -14.29
C HIS A 837 18.96 37.84 -13.71
N PHE A 838 18.67 36.83 -14.52
CA PHE A 838 18.24 35.50 -14.04
C PHE A 838 19.24 34.39 -14.38
N ALA A 839 19.79 34.37 -15.60
CA ALA A 839 20.66 33.28 -16.06
C ALA A 839 21.94 33.09 -15.22
N GLN A 840 22.44 34.15 -14.58
CA GLN A 840 23.61 34.09 -13.69
C GLN A 840 23.37 33.34 -12.37
N HIS A 841 22.11 33.22 -11.94
CA HIS A 841 21.75 32.55 -10.70
C HIS A 841 21.53 31.05 -10.90
N LEU A 842 21.38 30.57 -12.13
CA LEU A 842 21.08 29.18 -12.42
C LEU A 842 22.31 28.28 -12.25
N THR A 843 22.14 27.13 -11.60
CA THR A 843 23.17 26.08 -11.47
C THR A 843 23.38 25.34 -12.79
N PRO A 844 24.51 24.62 -12.97
CA PRO A 844 24.72 23.80 -14.15
C PRO A 844 23.61 22.76 -14.40
N VAL A 845 23.05 22.18 -13.33
CA VAL A 845 21.95 21.20 -13.40
C VAL A 845 20.68 21.87 -13.92
N GLU A 846 20.28 23.01 -13.34
CA GLU A 846 19.10 23.77 -13.78
C GLU A 846 19.23 24.22 -15.25
N LYS A 847 20.42 24.65 -15.67
CA LYS A 847 20.69 24.98 -17.08
C LYS A 847 20.57 23.75 -18.00
N SER A 848 20.93 22.56 -17.52
CA SER A 848 20.77 21.31 -18.26
C SER A 848 19.30 20.95 -18.44
N SER A 849 18.49 21.06 -17.39
CA SER A 849 17.04 20.82 -17.46
C SER A 849 16.35 21.75 -18.47
N LEU A 850 16.73 23.04 -18.48
CA LEU A 850 16.22 24.00 -19.47
C LEU A 850 16.61 23.61 -20.92
N LYS A 851 17.82 23.07 -21.13
CA LYS A 851 18.25 22.59 -22.46
C LYS A 851 17.45 21.36 -22.91
N GLN A 852 17.13 20.45 -22.00
CA GLN A 852 16.33 19.25 -22.31
C GLN A 852 14.92 19.60 -22.82
N ILE A 853 14.34 20.71 -22.35
CA ILE A 853 13.05 21.23 -22.84
C ILE A 853 13.18 22.19 -24.03
N GLY A 854 14.36 22.28 -24.66
CA GLY A 854 14.58 23.06 -25.88
C GLY A 854 14.89 24.55 -25.68
N ILE A 855 15.15 25.00 -24.44
CA ILE A 855 15.48 26.39 -24.14
C ILE A 855 17.00 26.59 -24.16
N PRO A 856 17.55 27.38 -25.09
CA PRO A 856 18.99 27.64 -25.15
C PRO A 856 19.40 28.59 -24.03
N VAL A 857 20.13 28.08 -23.04
CA VAL A 857 20.74 28.88 -21.96
C VAL A 857 22.27 28.94 -22.14
N PRO A 858 22.90 30.12 -22.13
CA PRO A 858 24.35 30.27 -22.26
C PRO A 858 25.16 29.75 -21.08
#